data_AF-A0A6J0B831-F1
#
_entry.id   AF-A0A6J0B831-F1
#
_cell.length_a   1.000
_cell.length_b   1.000
_cell.length_c   1.000
_cell.angle_alpha   90.00
_cell.angle_beta   90.00
_cell.angle_gamma   90.00
#
_symmetry.space_group_name_H-M   'P 1'
#
loop_
_entity.id
_entity.type
_entity.pdbx_description
1 polymer ?
#
loop_
_entity_poly.entity_id
_entity_poly.type
_entity_poly.pdbx_seq_one_letter_code
_entity_poly.pdbx_strand_id
1 'polypeptide(L)'
;MHKHQCSVILLTIIIVIAEYTAGDRLSPLLKRRKRIVGGIEAAQPPEDDPVVFVSRNERDARIYGTRDEGKGFYVFRGIRFGEPPVGRHRFQRPRRVNLEGDLNATKWGAPCPQPDSSKEGGVIGSEDCLFLNVFTPALPDEGDGYPVLVWIHGGGFRRGAACQYEMRNLIKKKMVVVSIQYRLGSLGFLSTGSKELPGNNGMFDMTLAVDWIKDYIEFFGGNPRKIVAFGQGTGASAAMMLSLSKLTQSHFSGLIAMSGSVLSHFAIDKDPTTSAKAIAMANDCPVEDVSEMTRCLQKLPLEKLIDADSSLESIRASVQGFVGGLAGVLGPGPVVEGQDDQRSLPNFLTRPPEGSLDLGEFPEIPLLIGVVKDETGGAISGRFREEIQEKVDMIPNFVDKNLVETLQGTIPSFGNAENQWQFVPEAFSKYLNIPDGTRDEGNLFAKVAKATGDALFNAPAFLAAEQWSKKGKAFLYSFDHTNGKNFGKGFLQGLPLAEAKENDGAVASHGDDLGYIFGRNSIIGERLTDGGTNAEPVDPEDAEVTDVFTEMIANFARSGELSVPSAKPGFPGGNLTKIPSFAGGKDPAKTNPFVSVTSKPRLVENFRYCEMGLWTGSVERIQSSTCGLFKASVERVEKVGQKALGAVMKIGQETFGVGSKVAEDVVRPEKIASDVEDTVRKIVKPPAVIGGAIRGLIPGSGISESPSSQSERVQHRPLLPSQPNIGSLIPRRGFIIG
;
A
#
# COMPACT_ATOMS: atom_id res chain seq x y z
N MET A 1 -40.63 65.71 9.39
CA MET A 1 -40.89 65.28 8.00
C MET A 1 -39.68 64.67 7.26
N HIS A 2 -38.43 64.77 7.76
CA HIS A 2 -37.28 64.13 7.09
C HIS A 2 -36.99 62.65 7.44
N LYS A 3 -37.62 62.07 8.47
CA LYS A 3 -37.43 60.64 8.80
C LYS A 3 -38.32 59.68 7.98
N HIS A 4 -39.47 60.14 7.48
CA HIS A 4 -40.35 59.30 6.67
C HIS A 4 -39.94 59.22 5.20
N GLN A 5 -39.25 60.22 4.65
CA GLN A 5 -38.77 60.16 3.26
C GLN A 5 -37.57 59.21 3.09
N CYS A 6 -36.67 59.08 4.06
CA CYS A 6 -35.55 58.13 3.97
C CYS A 6 -36.00 56.67 4.08
N SER A 7 -37.02 56.34 4.89
CA SER A 7 -37.53 54.96 4.97
C SER A 7 -38.24 54.51 3.70
N VAL A 8 -38.95 55.41 3.01
CA VAL A 8 -39.63 55.07 1.75
C VAL A 8 -38.60 54.85 0.63
N ILE A 9 -37.55 55.68 0.55
CA ILE A 9 -36.48 55.51 -0.46
C ILE A 9 -35.70 54.20 -0.23
N LEU A 10 -35.39 53.85 1.03
CA LEU A 10 -34.69 52.61 1.35
C LEU A 10 -35.54 51.36 1.06
N LEU A 11 -36.85 51.42 1.33
CA LEU A 11 -37.78 50.31 1.02
C LEU A 11 -37.95 50.13 -0.50
N THR A 12 -37.95 51.22 -1.27
CA THR A 12 -38.06 51.17 -2.73
C THR A 12 -36.79 50.60 -3.37
N ILE A 13 -35.61 50.92 -2.85
CA ILE A 13 -34.33 50.35 -3.31
C ILE A 13 -34.23 48.85 -2.99
N ILE A 14 -34.72 48.41 -1.82
CA ILE A 14 -34.75 46.99 -1.45
C ILE A 14 -35.74 46.21 -2.33
N ILE A 15 -36.89 46.79 -2.70
CA ILE A 15 -37.86 46.15 -3.61
C ILE A 15 -37.30 46.07 -5.04
N VAL A 16 -36.61 47.10 -5.54
CA VAL A 16 -35.99 47.07 -6.88
C VAL A 16 -34.81 46.10 -6.95
N ILE A 17 -34.01 45.97 -5.88
CA ILE A 17 -32.94 44.95 -5.81
C ILE A 17 -33.52 43.54 -5.64
N ALA A 18 -34.65 43.38 -4.93
CA ALA A 18 -35.35 42.10 -4.84
C ALA A 18 -35.99 41.69 -6.18
N GLU A 19 -36.52 42.62 -6.97
CA GLU A 19 -37.04 42.34 -8.32
C GLU A 19 -35.91 42.06 -9.34
N TYR A 20 -34.72 42.64 -9.17
CA TYR A 20 -33.56 42.34 -10.01
C TYR A 20 -32.83 41.04 -9.62
N THR A 21 -33.06 40.50 -8.42
CA THR A 21 -32.44 39.25 -7.93
C THR A 21 -33.40 38.06 -7.83
N ALA A 22 -34.71 38.27 -7.99
CA ALA A 22 -35.73 37.23 -8.06
C ALA A 22 -36.14 36.84 -9.50
N GLY A 23 -35.52 37.44 -10.52
CA GLY A 23 -35.77 37.16 -11.93
C GLY A 23 -34.69 36.32 -12.59
N ASP A 24 -34.28 35.19 -12.00
CA ASP A 24 -33.59 34.11 -12.73
C ASP A 24 -33.44 32.85 -11.87
N ARG A 25 -34.56 32.21 -11.52
CA ARG A 25 -34.60 30.80 -11.08
C ARG A 25 -36.04 30.28 -11.03
N LEU A 26 -36.57 29.91 -12.20
CA LEU A 26 -37.50 28.79 -12.34
C LEU A 26 -37.44 28.28 -13.77
N SER A 27 -36.67 27.20 -13.91
CA SER A 27 -36.41 26.45 -15.12
C SER A 27 -37.70 25.97 -15.80
N PRO A 28 -37.63 25.72 -17.10
CA PRO A 28 -38.02 24.40 -17.53
C PRO A 28 -36.83 23.76 -18.24
N LEU A 29 -36.48 22.56 -17.81
CA LEU A 29 -36.27 21.44 -18.72
C LEU A 29 -35.90 21.88 -20.15
N LEU A 30 -34.63 22.19 -20.41
CA LEU A 30 -34.06 21.91 -21.72
C LEU A 30 -33.93 20.38 -21.83
N LYS A 31 -35.08 19.71 -21.81
CA LYS A 31 -35.22 18.40 -22.39
C LYS A 31 -34.80 18.65 -23.84
N ARG A 32 -33.66 18.10 -24.28
CA ARG A 32 -33.33 18.01 -25.70
C ARG A 32 -34.59 17.45 -26.37
N ARG A 33 -35.41 18.31 -26.98
CA ARG A 33 -36.37 17.83 -27.96
C ARG A 33 -35.49 17.44 -29.12
N LYS A 34 -35.52 16.15 -29.51
CA LYS A 34 -35.06 15.74 -30.84
C LYS A 34 -35.71 16.71 -31.81
N ARG A 35 -34.95 17.68 -32.33
CA ARG A 35 -35.41 18.50 -33.43
C ARG A 35 -35.34 17.56 -34.62
N ILE A 36 -36.45 16.86 -34.88
CA ILE A 36 -36.63 16.19 -36.16
C ILE A 36 -36.91 17.31 -37.14
N VAL A 37 -35.83 17.96 -37.58
CA VAL A 37 -35.86 18.71 -38.83
C VAL A 37 -35.97 17.64 -39.91
N GLY A 38 -36.99 17.70 -40.78
CA GLY A 38 -37.28 16.65 -41.75
C GLY A 38 -36.11 16.36 -42.71
N GLY A 39 -35.18 15.52 -42.28
CA GLY A 39 -33.92 15.22 -42.93
C GLY A 39 -33.15 14.19 -42.10
N ILE A 40 -32.34 13.40 -42.80
CA ILE A 40 -31.55 12.27 -42.30
C ILE A 40 -30.83 12.65 -40.98
N GLU A 41 -30.76 11.72 -40.03
CA GLU A 41 -30.03 11.89 -38.77
C GLU A 41 -28.62 12.43 -39.08
N ALA A 42 -28.25 13.57 -38.48
CA ALA A 42 -26.96 14.18 -38.75
C ALA A 42 -25.85 13.16 -38.46
N ALA A 43 -24.87 13.05 -39.36
CA ALA A 43 -23.74 12.18 -39.15
C ALA A 43 -23.08 12.52 -37.80
N GLN A 44 -22.69 11.50 -37.05
CA GLN A 44 -21.87 11.71 -35.85
C GLN A 44 -20.63 12.51 -36.26
N PRO A 45 -20.23 13.53 -35.48
CA PRO A 45 -19.00 14.25 -35.76
C PRO A 45 -17.83 13.27 -35.85
N PRO A 46 -16.82 13.55 -36.71
CA PRO A 46 -15.63 12.73 -36.78
C PRO A 46 -15.01 12.62 -35.38
N GLU A 47 -14.51 11.44 -35.06
CA GLU A 47 -13.88 11.19 -33.77
C GLU A 47 -12.55 11.93 -33.69
N ASP A 48 -12.27 12.56 -32.56
CA ASP A 48 -11.06 13.36 -32.39
C ASP A 48 -9.79 12.51 -32.51
N ASP A 49 -8.74 13.09 -33.09
CA ASP A 49 -7.41 12.52 -33.03
C ASP A 49 -6.97 12.39 -31.56
N PRO A 50 -6.18 11.37 -31.19
CA PRO A 50 -5.71 11.19 -29.82
C PRO A 50 -4.59 12.18 -29.49
N VAL A 51 -4.89 13.49 -29.57
CA VAL A 51 -3.96 14.59 -29.34
C VAL A 51 -4.57 15.56 -28.33
N VAL A 52 -3.82 15.87 -27.27
CA VAL A 52 -4.22 16.86 -26.26
C VAL A 52 -3.35 18.10 -26.40
N PHE A 53 -4.00 19.25 -26.44
CA PHE A 53 -3.36 20.57 -26.45
C PHE A 53 -3.48 21.17 -25.05
N VAL A 54 -2.35 21.52 -24.45
CA VAL A 54 -2.28 22.14 -23.13
C VAL A 54 -1.71 23.53 -23.30
N SER A 55 -2.36 24.53 -22.72
CA SER A 55 -1.80 25.86 -22.54
C SER A 55 -1.98 26.26 -21.07
N ARG A 56 -0.87 26.35 -20.33
CA ARG A 56 -0.89 26.67 -18.88
C ARG A 56 0.42 27.33 -18.48
N ASN A 57 0.34 28.41 -17.71
CA ASN A 57 1.51 29.13 -17.18
C ASN A 57 2.54 29.50 -18.27
N GLU A 58 2.06 30.07 -19.39
CA GLU A 58 2.89 30.49 -20.54
C GLU A 58 3.66 29.34 -21.21
N ARG A 59 3.23 28.10 -21.00
CA ARG A 59 3.74 26.92 -21.69
C ARG A 59 2.65 26.29 -22.52
N ASP A 60 3.00 25.93 -23.74
CA ASP A 60 2.17 25.17 -24.64
C ASP A 60 2.75 23.77 -24.83
N ALA A 61 1.89 22.76 -24.80
CA ALA A 61 2.27 21.38 -25.07
C ALA A 61 1.26 20.69 -25.99
N ARG A 62 1.77 19.79 -26.84
CA ARG A 62 0.96 18.89 -27.67
C ARG A 62 1.33 17.46 -27.33
N ILE A 63 0.38 16.72 -26.78
CA ILE A 63 0.59 15.35 -26.29
C ILE A 63 -0.09 14.38 -27.25
N TYR A 64 0.70 13.54 -27.93
CA TYR A 64 0.21 12.52 -28.85
C TYR A 64 0.02 11.20 -28.09
N GLY A 65 -1.22 10.72 -28.05
CA GLY A 65 -1.60 9.44 -27.45
C GLY A 65 -1.98 8.40 -28.49
N THR A 66 -2.66 7.36 -28.03
CA THR A 66 -3.25 6.33 -28.88
C THR A 66 -4.72 6.19 -28.59
N ARG A 67 -5.44 5.59 -29.54
CA ARG A 67 -6.84 5.20 -29.36
C ARG A 67 -6.95 3.68 -29.45
N ASP A 68 -7.67 3.07 -28.51
CA ASP A 68 -7.88 1.61 -28.54
C ASP A 68 -8.89 1.28 -29.65
N GLU A 69 -8.38 0.67 -30.73
CA GLU A 69 -9.08 0.43 -32.00
C GLU A 69 -10.39 -0.35 -31.88
N GLY A 70 -10.59 -1.10 -30.79
CA GLY A 70 -11.80 -1.90 -30.59
C GLY A 70 -12.92 -1.20 -29.82
N LYS A 71 -12.65 -0.12 -29.06
CA LYS A 71 -13.59 0.40 -28.04
C LYS A 71 -13.60 1.92 -27.82
N GLY A 72 -12.76 2.67 -28.56
CA GLY A 72 -12.93 4.12 -28.74
C GLY A 72 -12.50 5.03 -27.59
N PHE A 73 -11.68 4.55 -26.64
CA PHE A 73 -11.10 5.37 -25.56
C PHE A 73 -9.67 5.81 -25.87
N TYR A 74 -9.24 6.90 -25.23
CA TYR A 74 -7.93 7.52 -25.43
C TYR A 74 -6.96 7.11 -24.32
N VAL A 75 -5.72 6.85 -24.72
CA VAL A 75 -4.65 6.43 -23.81
C VAL A 75 -3.38 7.22 -24.09
N PHE A 76 -2.86 7.86 -23.04
CA PHE A 76 -1.60 8.59 -23.04
C PHE A 76 -0.67 7.93 -22.03
N ARG A 77 0.42 7.34 -22.51
CA ARG A 77 1.37 6.52 -21.76
C ARG A 77 2.68 7.26 -21.55
N GLY A 78 3.36 6.97 -20.44
CA GLY A 78 4.74 7.42 -20.24
C GLY A 78 4.90 8.94 -20.16
N ILE A 79 3.90 9.67 -19.66
CA ILE A 79 4.03 11.11 -19.47
C ILE A 79 4.91 11.37 -18.25
N ARG A 80 6.02 12.08 -18.45
CA ARG A 80 6.93 12.46 -17.37
C ARG A 80 6.30 13.52 -16.47
N PHE A 81 6.27 13.27 -15.16
CA PHE A 81 5.82 14.25 -14.16
C PHE A 81 6.97 14.79 -13.30
N GLY A 82 8.13 14.14 -13.29
CA GLY A 82 9.31 14.55 -12.54
C GLY A 82 10.65 14.37 -13.27
N GLU A 83 11.65 15.14 -12.85
CA GLU A 83 13.04 14.99 -13.33
C GLU A 83 13.58 13.60 -12.92
N PRO A 84 14.43 12.96 -13.74
CA PRO A 84 15.06 11.70 -13.40
C PRO A 84 15.82 11.79 -12.05
N PRO A 85 15.46 11.00 -11.03
CA PRO A 85 16.08 11.04 -9.70
C PRO A 85 17.44 10.32 -9.63
N VAL A 86 18.32 10.58 -10.60
CA VAL A 86 19.61 9.88 -10.78
C VAL A 86 20.80 10.61 -10.14
N GLY A 87 21.87 9.87 -9.83
CA GLY A 87 23.13 10.42 -9.35
C GLY A 87 22.94 11.22 -8.06
N ARG A 88 23.30 12.52 -8.07
CA ARG A 88 23.11 13.40 -6.90
C ARG A 88 21.65 13.61 -6.48
N HIS A 89 20.70 13.32 -7.38
CA HIS A 89 19.26 13.40 -7.11
C HIS A 89 18.72 12.10 -6.49
N ARG A 90 19.52 11.04 -6.45
CA ARG A 90 19.19 9.83 -5.70
C ARG A 90 19.03 10.16 -4.22
N PHE A 91 17.98 9.63 -3.61
CA PHE A 91 17.55 9.91 -2.24
C PHE A 91 17.11 11.37 -1.95
N GLN A 92 16.95 12.19 -2.98
CA GLN A 92 16.43 13.56 -2.84
C GLN A 92 14.95 13.64 -3.24
N ARG A 93 14.25 14.66 -2.72
CA ARG A 93 12.87 14.96 -3.14
C ARG A 93 12.79 15.13 -4.66
N PRO A 94 11.71 14.65 -5.31
CA PRO A 94 11.55 14.77 -6.75
C PRO A 94 11.37 16.24 -7.13
N ARG A 95 11.69 16.53 -8.39
CA ARG A 95 11.56 17.87 -8.98
C ARG A 95 10.54 17.83 -10.09
N ARG A 96 9.66 18.83 -10.09
CA ARG A 96 8.56 18.93 -11.04
C ARG A 96 9.04 19.12 -12.48
N VAL A 97 8.40 18.41 -13.40
CA VAL A 97 8.47 18.69 -14.84
C VAL A 97 7.10 19.21 -15.29
N ASN A 98 7.08 20.35 -15.98
CA ASN A 98 5.87 20.90 -16.58
C ASN A 98 5.73 20.40 -18.02
N LEU A 99 4.50 20.32 -18.51
CA LEU A 99 4.24 19.98 -19.90
C LEU A 99 4.67 21.15 -20.79
N GLU A 100 5.48 20.85 -21.81
CA GLU A 100 5.98 21.83 -22.76
C GLU A 100 6.38 21.13 -24.06
N GLY A 101 6.10 21.74 -25.21
CA GLY A 101 6.48 21.24 -26.53
C GLY A 101 5.71 19.99 -26.97
N ASP A 102 6.29 19.25 -27.91
CA ASP A 102 5.70 18.05 -28.48
C ASP A 102 6.08 16.80 -27.67
N LEU A 103 5.09 16.10 -27.13
CA LEU A 103 5.28 14.93 -26.26
C LEU A 103 4.64 13.69 -26.89
N ASN A 104 5.45 12.66 -27.14
CA ASN A 104 4.96 11.38 -27.62
C ASN A 104 4.59 10.46 -26.43
N ALA A 105 3.31 10.39 -26.10
CA ALA A 105 2.74 9.58 -25.03
C ALA A 105 2.10 8.27 -25.57
N THR A 106 2.74 7.62 -26.54
CA THR A 106 2.23 6.35 -27.10
C THR A 106 2.87 5.10 -26.48
N LYS A 107 4.00 5.26 -25.78
CA LYS A 107 4.81 4.18 -25.20
C LYS A 107 4.82 4.23 -23.67
N TRP A 108 4.90 3.07 -23.03
CA TRP A 108 5.04 2.99 -21.58
C TRP A 108 6.37 3.62 -21.13
N GLY A 109 6.32 4.33 -20.00
CA GLY A 109 7.52 4.69 -19.26
C GLY A 109 8.14 3.46 -18.61
N ALA A 110 9.44 3.51 -18.32
CA ALA A 110 10.14 2.41 -17.67
C ALA A 110 9.60 2.16 -16.24
N PRO A 111 9.54 0.89 -15.77
CA PRO A 111 9.32 0.62 -14.36
C PRO A 111 10.49 1.12 -13.51
N CYS A 112 10.21 1.45 -12.24
CA CYS A 112 11.28 1.77 -11.29
C CYS A 112 12.11 0.52 -10.97
N PRO A 113 13.39 0.69 -10.57
CA PRO A 113 14.30 -0.43 -10.36
C PRO A 113 13.78 -1.36 -9.26
N GLN A 114 13.73 -2.65 -9.56
CA GLN A 114 13.21 -3.69 -8.65
C GLN A 114 13.77 -5.06 -9.07
N PRO A 115 13.66 -6.09 -8.21
CA PRO A 115 14.05 -7.44 -8.60
C PRO A 115 13.20 -7.96 -9.76
N ASP A 116 13.85 -8.64 -10.69
CA ASP A 116 13.20 -9.29 -11.81
C ASP A 116 12.66 -10.65 -11.38
N SER A 117 11.34 -10.79 -11.33
CA SER A 117 10.68 -12.04 -10.98
C SER A 117 10.86 -13.15 -12.02
N SER A 118 11.31 -12.82 -13.23
CA SER A 118 11.56 -13.76 -14.33
C SER A 118 12.99 -14.29 -14.36
N LYS A 119 13.91 -13.64 -13.64
CA LYS A 119 15.33 -13.98 -13.62
C LYS A 119 15.88 -13.88 -12.21
N GLU A 120 16.28 -15.02 -11.64
CA GLU A 120 16.90 -15.06 -10.32
C GLU A 120 18.15 -14.16 -10.25
N GLY A 121 18.22 -13.29 -9.24
CA GLY A 121 19.26 -12.27 -9.11
C GLY A 121 19.23 -11.19 -10.21
N GLY A 122 18.19 -11.15 -11.03
CA GLY A 122 18.00 -10.12 -12.05
C GLY A 122 17.41 -8.85 -11.46
N VAL A 123 17.72 -7.72 -12.10
CA VAL A 123 17.13 -6.41 -11.81
C VAL A 123 16.48 -5.89 -13.09
N ILE A 124 15.28 -5.33 -12.94
CA ILE A 124 14.52 -4.72 -14.04
C ILE A 124 14.17 -3.27 -13.70
N GLY A 125 14.04 -2.43 -14.74
CA GLY A 125 13.64 -1.04 -14.62
C GLY A 125 14.78 -0.05 -14.75
N SER A 126 14.47 1.22 -14.52
CA SER A 126 15.37 2.37 -14.67
C SER A 126 15.12 3.37 -13.55
N GLU A 127 16.16 4.02 -13.02
CA GLU A 127 15.96 5.15 -12.07
C GLU A 127 15.19 6.30 -12.69
N ASP A 128 15.32 6.47 -14.00
CA ASP A 128 14.44 7.34 -14.75
C ASP A 128 13.07 6.66 -14.93
N CYS A 129 12.22 6.75 -13.92
CA CYS A 129 10.91 6.08 -13.87
C CYS A 129 9.73 6.96 -13.45
N LEU A 130 9.91 8.27 -13.27
CA LEU A 130 8.85 9.19 -12.81
C LEU A 130 7.86 9.54 -13.94
N PHE A 131 7.08 8.54 -14.34
CA PHE A 131 6.06 8.58 -15.37
C PHE A 131 4.67 8.25 -14.85
N LEU A 132 3.65 8.80 -15.50
CA LEU A 132 2.26 8.45 -15.30
C LEU A 132 1.58 8.17 -16.64
N ASN A 133 0.42 7.53 -16.57
CA ASN A 133 -0.41 7.21 -17.74
C ASN A 133 -1.83 7.71 -17.50
N VAL A 134 -2.44 8.32 -18.52
CA VAL A 134 -3.82 8.81 -18.49
C VAL A 134 -4.67 7.96 -19.42
N PHE A 135 -5.74 7.40 -18.88
CA PHE A 135 -6.74 6.66 -19.63
C PHE A 135 -8.07 7.39 -19.51
N THR A 136 -8.65 7.80 -20.64
CA THR A 136 -9.84 8.65 -20.64
C THR A 136 -10.91 8.17 -21.63
N PRO A 137 -12.20 8.17 -21.24
CA PRO A 137 -13.29 7.73 -22.11
C PRO A 137 -13.57 8.71 -23.25
N ALA A 138 -13.24 9.99 -23.08
CA ALA A 138 -13.38 11.04 -24.09
C ALA A 138 -12.48 12.23 -23.74
N LEU A 139 -12.07 12.98 -24.77
CA LEU A 139 -11.40 14.26 -24.60
C LEU A 139 -12.39 15.33 -24.08
N PRO A 140 -11.90 16.49 -23.59
CA PRO A 140 -12.75 17.51 -22.98
C PRO A 140 -13.92 17.94 -23.87
N ASP A 141 -15.10 18.09 -23.26
CA ASP A 141 -16.31 18.63 -23.88
C ASP A 141 -16.85 19.83 -23.09
N GLU A 142 -18.07 20.31 -23.36
CA GLU A 142 -18.70 21.42 -22.62
C GLU A 142 -19.06 21.06 -21.15
N GLY A 143 -18.83 19.83 -20.70
CA GLY A 143 -19.13 19.37 -19.36
C GLY A 143 -18.04 19.68 -18.31
N ASP A 144 -18.34 19.32 -17.06
CA ASP A 144 -17.41 19.47 -15.92
C ASP A 144 -16.24 18.45 -15.92
N GLY A 145 -16.17 17.57 -16.92
CA GLY A 145 -15.23 16.43 -16.97
C GLY A 145 -15.65 15.24 -16.09
N TYR A 146 -14.99 14.11 -16.31
CA TYR A 146 -15.25 12.84 -15.60
C TYR A 146 -14.51 12.76 -14.25
N PRO A 147 -15.05 12.07 -13.23
CA PRO A 147 -14.29 11.73 -12.03
C PRO A 147 -12.96 11.05 -12.36
N VAL A 148 -11.94 11.39 -11.58
CA VAL A 148 -10.55 10.94 -11.79
C VAL A 148 -10.17 9.96 -10.69
N LEU A 149 -9.85 8.73 -11.06
CA LEU A 149 -9.25 7.73 -10.17
C LEU A 149 -7.73 7.78 -10.30
N VAL A 150 -7.03 8.07 -9.21
CA VAL A 150 -5.55 8.01 -9.17
C VAL A 150 -5.15 6.64 -8.65
N TRP A 151 -4.73 5.76 -9.56
CA TRP A 151 -4.31 4.39 -9.24
C TRP A 151 -2.88 4.36 -8.71
N ILE A 152 -2.73 3.89 -7.48
CA ILE A 152 -1.46 3.67 -6.78
C ILE A 152 -1.29 2.16 -6.59
N HIS A 153 -0.31 1.59 -7.28
CA HIS A 153 -0.09 0.15 -7.24
C HIS A 153 0.43 -0.34 -5.88
N GLY A 154 0.17 -1.61 -5.56
CA GLY A 154 0.72 -2.29 -4.39
C GLY A 154 2.13 -2.84 -4.64
N GLY A 155 2.53 -3.84 -3.86
CA GLY A 155 3.81 -4.55 -4.02
C GLY A 155 4.83 -4.30 -2.92
N GLY A 156 4.38 -4.00 -1.69
CA GLY A 156 5.28 -3.90 -0.53
C GLY A 156 6.22 -2.70 -0.58
N PHE A 157 5.86 -1.65 -1.34
CA PHE A 157 6.74 -0.51 -1.68
C PHE A 157 8.04 -0.88 -2.40
N ARG A 158 8.19 -2.13 -2.84
CA ARG A 158 9.45 -2.69 -3.34
C ARG A 158 9.38 -3.12 -4.81
N ARG A 159 8.18 -3.46 -5.28
CA ARG A 159 7.92 -3.95 -6.63
C ARG A 159 6.57 -3.47 -7.15
N GLY A 160 6.34 -3.64 -8.43
CA GLY A 160 5.15 -3.20 -9.16
C GLY A 160 5.44 -2.10 -10.19
N ALA A 161 4.49 -1.89 -11.09
CA ALA A 161 4.53 -0.83 -12.09
C ALA A 161 3.12 -0.39 -12.54
N ALA A 162 2.97 0.89 -12.80
CA ALA A 162 1.74 1.54 -13.28
C ALA A 162 1.18 0.95 -14.59
N CYS A 163 2.03 0.35 -15.43
CA CYS A 163 1.64 -0.23 -16.71
C CYS A 163 1.07 -1.66 -16.61
N GLN A 164 1.17 -2.33 -15.45
CA GLN A 164 0.65 -3.70 -15.25
C GLN A 164 -0.87 -3.79 -15.31
N TYR A 165 -1.56 -2.66 -15.17
CA TYR A 165 -3.00 -2.58 -14.96
C TYR A 165 -3.69 -2.00 -16.21
N GLU A 166 -4.51 -2.81 -16.88
CA GLU A 166 -5.33 -2.40 -18.03
C GLU A 166 -6.68 -1.87 -17.52
N MET A 167 -6.91 -0.57 -17.69
CA MET A 167 -7.97 0.19 -17.00
C MET A 167 -9.35 0.12 -17.66
N ARG A 168 -9.53 -0.69 -18.71
CA ARG A 168 -10.72 -0.71 -19.56
C ARG A 168 -12.05 -0.81 -18.82
N ASN A 169 -12.15 -1.63 -17.77
CA ASN A 169 -13.44 -1.82 -17.11
C ASN A 169 -13.91 -0.53 -16.41
N LEU A 170 -12.99 0.26 -15.84
CA LEU A 170 -13.31 1.55 -15.22
C LEU A 170 -13.59 2.65 -16.27
N ILE A 171 -12.84 2.67 -17.38
CA ILE A 171 -13.07 3.63 -18.47
C ILE A 171 -14.47 3.45 -19.08
N LYS A 172 -14.94 2.20 -19.24
CA LYS A 172 -16.30 1.89 -19.67
C LYS A 172 -17.37 2.47 -18.73
N LYS A 173 -17.06 2.59 -17.45
CA LYS A 173 -17.89 3.27 -16.45
C LYS A 173 -17.70 4.80 -16.46
N LYS A 174 -17.16 5.38 -17.54
CA LYS A 174 -16.97 6.82 -17.73
C LYS A 174 -16.10 7.46 -16.65
N MET A 175 -15.03 6.78 -16.25
CA MET A 175 -14.01 7.30 -15.33
C MET A 175 -12.73 7.64 -16.09
N VAL A 176 -12.07 8.74 -15.72
CA VAL A 176 -10.67 8.95 -16.07
C VAL A 176 -9.83 8.21 -15.04
N VAL A 177 -8.87 7.40 -15.49
CA VAL A 177 -7.94 6.71 -14.60
C VAL A 177 -6.53 7.21 -14.88
N VAL A 178 -5.80 7.58 -13.84
CA VAL A 178 -4.39 7.94 -13.92
C VAL A 178 -3.58 6.95 -13.11
N SER A 179 -2.74 6.13 -13.76
CA SER A 179 -1.80 5.26 -13.06
C SER A 179 -0.44 5.94 -12.91
N ILE A 180 0.11 5.93 -11.71
CA ILE A 180 1.34 6.66 -11.39
C ILE A 180 2.47 5.69 -11.01
N GLN A 181 3.69 6.02 -11.42
CA GLN A 181 4.91 5.41 -10.90
C GLN A 181 5.46 6.21 -9.73
N TYR A 182 6.21 5.54 -8.86
CA TYR A 182 6.93 6.16 -7.75
C TYR A 182 8.16 5.29 -7.41
N ARG A 183 9.21 5.91 -6.86
CA ARG A 183 10.42 5.17 -6.48
C ARG A 183 10.13 4.10 -5.44
N LEU A 184 10.77 2.95 -5.58
CA LEU A 184 10.58 1.74 -4.77
C LEU A 184 11.80 1.44 -3.90
N GLY A 185 11.62 0.59 -2.88
CA GLY A 185 12.68 0.07 -2.01
C GLY A 185 13.55 1.17 -1.40
N SER A 186 14.85 0.91 -1.32
CA SER A 186 15.83 1.89 -0.85
C SER A 186 15.79 3.22 -1.62
N LEU A 187 15.56 3.20 -2.93
CA LEU A 187 15.52 4.42 -3.74
C LEU A 187 14.35 5.35 -3.36
N GLY A 188 13.23 4.77 -2.93
CA GLY A 188 12.03 5.50 -2.52
C GLY A 188 11.94 5.82 -1.03
N PHE A 189 12.53 5.01 -0.16
CA PHE A 189 12.11 5.01 1.24
C PHE A 189 13.24 4.97 2.27
N LEU A 190 14.50 4.83 1.86
CA LEU A 190 15.64 4.78 2.79
C LEU A 190 15.72 6.04 3.67
N SER A 191 15.83 5.86 4.99
CA SER A 191 15.82 6.96 5.96
C SER A 191 16.65 6.66 7.20
N THR A 192 17.29 7.68 7.74
CA THR A 192 17.86 7.71 9.11
C THR A 192 17.08 8.65 10.03
N GLY A 193 16.00 9.26 9.54
CA GLY A 193 15.32 10.37 10.20
C GLY A 193 16.14 11.66 10.27
N SER A 194 17.29 11.74 9.58
CA SER A 194 18.13 12.94 9.55
C SER A 194 17.87 13.76 8.28
N LYS A 195 18.37 15.00 8.28
CA LYS A 195 18.24 15.91 7.13
C LYS A 195 18.95 15.42 5.86
N GLU A 196 20.01 14.61 6.02
CA GLU A 196 20.81 14.06 4.92
C GLU A 196 20.11 12.90 4.22
N LEU A 197 19.44 12.03 4.98
CA LEU A 197 18.72 10.86 4.47
C LEU A 197 17.35 10.73 5.15
N PRO A 198 16.37 11.54 4.74
CA PRO A 198 15.12 11.65 5.47
C PRO A 198 14.04 10.63 5.09
N GLY A 199 14.15 9.98 3.94
CA GLY A 199 13.13 9.05 3.43
C GLY A 199 11.94 9.72 2.74
N ASN A 200 10.87 8.94 2.60
CA ASN A 200 9.59 9.32 1.98
C ASN A 200 9.69 9.84 0.54
N ASN A 201 10.78 9.61 -0.17
CA ASN A 201 10.95 10.03 -1.55
C ASN A 201 9.87 9.48 -2.49
N GLY A 202 9.48 8.21 -2.32
CA GLY A 202 8.35 7.61 -3.04
C GLY A 202 7.01 8.29 -2.72
N MET A 203 6.79 8.74 -1.48
CA MET A 203 5.60 9.51 -1.11
C MET A 203 5.60 10.92 -1.73
N PHE A 204 6.77 11.55 -1.81
CA PHE A 204 6.92 12.82 -2.52
C PHE A 204 6.77 12.66 -4.04
N ASP A 205 7.15 11.53 -4.62
CA ASP A 205 6.89 11.22 -6.04
C ASP A 205 5.38 11.16 -6.30
N MET A 206 4.63 10.46 -5.44
CA MET A 206 3.18 10.40 -5.53
C MET A 206 2.53 11.79 -5.34
N THR A 207 3.06 12.59 -4.40
CA THR A 207 2.62 13.99 -4.20
C THR A 207 2.79 14.79 -5.48
N LEU A 208 3.96 14.71 -6.12
CA LEU A 208 4.25 15.41 -7.35
C LEU A 208 3.35 14.94 -8.51
N ALA A 209 3.04 13.65 -8.57
CA ALA A 209 2.08 13.12 -9.55
C ALA A 209 0.66 13.64 -9.32
N VAL A 210 0.22 13.76 -8.06
CA VAL A 210 -1.09 14.34 -7.70
C VAL A 210 -1.16 15.82 -8.07
N ASP A 211 -0.09 16.58 -7.84
CA ASP A 211 0.02 17.99 -8.27
C ASP A 211 -0.08 18.11 -9.80
N TRP A 212 0.61 17.21 -10.53
CA TRP A 212 0.50 17.15 -11.99
C TRP A 212 -0.95 16.86 -12.43
N ILE A 213 -1.61 15.89 -11.80
CA ILE A 213 -3.01 15.55 -12.12
C ILE A 213 -3.91 16.76 -11.86
N LYS A 214 -3.74 17.44 -10.73
CA LYS A 214 -4.53 18.63 -10.40
C LYS A 214 -4.38 19.74 -11.44
N ASP A 215 -3.18 19.90 -11.98
CA ASP A 215 -2.87 20.96 -12.93
C ASP A 215 -3.23 20.64 -14.38
N TYR A 216 -3.31 19.37 -14.77
CA TYR A 216 -3.41 19.02 -16.19
C TYR A 216 -4.59 18.10 -16.55
N ILE A 217 -5.25 17.43 -15.59
CA ILE A 217 -6.23 16.40 -15.94
C ILE A 217 -7.47 16.94 -16.66
N GLU A 218 -7.77 18.23 -16.51
CA GLU A 218 -8.85 18.90 -17.24
C GLU A 218 -8.66 18.85 -18.75
N PHE A 219 -7.43 18.93 -19.25
CA PHE A 219 -7.11 18.83 -20.68
C PHE A 219 -7.31 17.41 -21.24
N PHE A 220 -7.43 16.40 -20.37
CA PHE A 220 -7.67 15.00 -20.73
C PHE A 220 -9.12 14.58 -20.49
N GLY A 221 -10.02 15.52 -20.19
CA GLY A 221 -11.44 15.28 -19.94
C GLY A 221 -11.78 14.88 -18.50
N GLY A 222 -10.81 14.96 -17.58
CA GLY A 222 -11.04 14.69 -16.16
C GLY A 222 -11.45 15.94 -15.38
N ASN A 223 -12.14 15.75 -14.26
CA ASN A 223 -12.54 16.84 -13.38
C ASN A 223 -11.51 17.02 -12.26
N PRO A 224 -10.72 18.12 -12.24
CA PRO A 224 -9.69 18.34 -11.23
C PRO A 224 -10.27 18.57 -9.81
N ARG A 225 -11.60 18.72 -9.67
CA ARG A 225 -12.29 18.84 -8.36
C ARG A 225 -12.88 17.50 -7.87
N LYS A 226 -12.84 16.44 -8.68
CA LYS A 226 -13.34 15.10 -8.33
C LYS A 226 -12.24 14.04 -8.50
N ILE A 227 -11.16 14.22 -7.74
CA ILE A 227 -10.02 13.30 -7.74
C ILE A 227 -10.18 12.34 -6.55
N VAL A 228 -10.13 11.04 -6.82
CA VAL A 228 -10.24 9.99 -5.81
C VAL A 228 -8.93 9.20 -5.80
N ALA A 229 -8.29 9.13 -4.63
CA ALA A 229 -7.11 8.27 -4.46
C ALA A 229 -7.56 6.81 -4.38
N PHE A 230 -6.92 5.93 -5.15
CA PHE A 230 -7.34 4.54 -5.30
C PHE A 230 -6.11 3.62 -5.29
N GLY A 231 -6.04 2.67 -4.36
CA GLY A 231 -4.91 1.75 -4.31
C GLY A 231 -5.21 0.43 -3.64
N GLN A 232 -4.27 -0.51 -3.77
CA GLN A 232 -4.34 -1.85 -3.19
C GLN A 232 -3.11 -2.15 -2.32
N GLY A 233 -3.31 -2.82 -1.18
CA GLY A 233 -2.25 -3.18 -0.24
C GLY A 233 -1.46 -1.95 0.23
N THR A 234 -0.14 -1.94 0.01
CA THR A 234 0.70 -0.76 0.29
C THR A 234 0.29 0.48 -0.51
N GLY A 235 -0.29 0.32 -1.71
CA GLY A 235 -0.86 1.41 -2.49
C GLY A 235 -2.11 2.00 -1.84
N ALA A 236 -2.93 1.18 -1.16
CA ALA A 236 -4.06 1.64 -0.36
C ALA A 236 -3.59 2.43 0.88
N SER A 237 -2.57 1.93 1.57
CA SER A 237 -1.90 2.64 2.66
C SER A 237 -1.37 4.00 2.18
N ALA A 238 -0.70 4.05 1.02
CA ALA A 238 -0.20 5.28 0.44
C ALA A 238 -1.31 6.27 0.04
N ALA A 239 -2.40 5.79 -0.57
CA ALA A 239 -3.56 6.61 -0.90
C ALA A 239 -4.15 7.29 0.34
N MET A 240 -4.30 6.54 1.43
CA MET A 240 -4.73 7.10 2.71
C MET A 240 -3.68 8.06 3.29
N MET A 241 -2.39 7.77 3.24
CA MET A 241 -1.34 8.69 3.71
C MET A 241 -1.32 10.02 2.96
N LEU A 242 -1.49 10.00 1.63
CA LEU A 242 -1.63 11.22 0.82
C LEU A 242 -2.82 12.06 1.27
N SER A 243 -3.91 11.44 1.71
CA SER A 243 -5.05 12.18 2.26
C SER A 243 -4.77 12.78 3.65
N LEU A 244 -3.88 12.18 4.44
CA LEU A 244 -3.46 12.70 5.75
C LEU A 244 -2.40 13.78 5.64
N SER A 245 -1.59 13.78 4.58
CA SER A 245 -0.52 14.76 4.40
C SER A 245 -1.09 16.15 4.11
N LYS A 246 -0.57 17.17 4.80
CA LYS A 246 -0.94 18.58 4.57
C LYS A 246 -0.62 19.06 3.16
N LEU A 247 0.28 18.38 2.45
CA LEU A 247 0.66 18.68 1.08
C LEU A 247 -0.46 18.35 0.08
N THR A 248 -1.20 17.27 0.33
CA THR A 248 -2.12 16.68 -0.66
C THR A 248 -3.56 16.56 -0.18
N GLN A 249 -3.85 16.70 1.12
CA GLN A 249 -5.19 16.48 1.69
C GLN A 249 -6.34 17.23 1.00
N SER A 250 -6.08 18.43 0.44
CA SER A 250 -7.08 19.25 -0.25
C SER A 250 -7.32 18.86 -1.72
N HIS A 251 -6.57 17.90 -2.24
CA HIS A 251 -6.65 17.50 -3.65
C HIS A 251 -7.70 16.42 -3.89
N PHE A 252 -8.06 15.65 -2.86
CA PHE A 252 -8.96 14.50 -3.00
C PHE A 252 -10.40 14.83 -2.59
N SER A 253 -11.35 14.22 -3.30
CA SER A 253 -12.78 14.23 -2.99
C SER A 253 -13.29 12.90 -2.45
N GLY A 254 -12.43 11.88 -2.34
CA GLY A 254 -12.76 10.56 -1.82
C GLY A 254 -11.56 9.62 -1.87
N LEU A 255 -11.66 8.48 -1.18
CA LEU A 255 -10.61 7.46 -1.08
C LEU A 255 -11.18 6.07 -1.31
N ILE A 256 -10.46 5.23 -2.05
CA ILE A 256 -10.74 3.81 -2.21
C ILE A 256 -9.50 3.03 -1.78
N ALA A 257 -9.64 2.23 -0.73
CA ALA A 257 -8.55 1.48 -0.10
C ALA A 257 -8.86 -0.03 -0.14
N MET A 258 -8.15 -0.78 -0.99
CA MET A 258 -8.35 -2.23 -1.15
C MET A 258 -7.30 -3.02 -0.37
N SER A 259 -7.72 -3.89 0.54
CA SER A 259 -6.84 -4.81 1.30
C SER A 259 -5.65 -4.12 1.98
N GLY A 260 -5.84 -2.89 2.45
CA GLY A 260 -4.79 -2.09 3.08
C GLY A 260 -5.32 -0.77 3.61
N SER A 261 -4.64 -0.22 4.60
CA SER A 261 -4.99 1.06 5.23
C SER A 261 -3.75 1.73 5.82
N VAL A 262 -3.88 2.97 6.29
CA VAL A 262 -2.83 3.62 7.11
C VAL A 262 -2.57 2.93 8.45
N LEU A 263 -3.47 2.04 8.88
CA LEU A 263 -3.40 1.26 10.12
C LEU A 263 -2.82 -0.14 9.92
N SER A 264 -2.54 -0.53 8.68
CA SER A 264 -1.97 -1.84 8.38
C SER A 264 -0.55 -1.96 8.94
N HIS A 265 -0.19 -3.14 9.43
CA HIS A 265 1.15 -3.40 9.99
C HIS A 265 2.28 -3.17 8.97
N PHE A 266 1.97 -3.27 7.67
CA PHE A 266 2.87 -3.02 6.54
C PHE A 266 2.86 -1.56 6.05
N ALA A 267 2.18 -0.62 6.72
CA ALA A 267 2.04 0.74 6.22
C ALA A 267 3.31 1.58 6.40
N ILE A 268 3.99 1.46 7.55
CA ILE A 268 5.11 2.33 7.96
C ILE A 268 6.29 1.48 8.43
N ASP A 269 7.50 1.85 8.03
CA ASP A 269 8.74 1.32 8.61
C ASP A 269 8.94 1.90 10.01
N LYS A 270 8.85 1.02 11.03
CA LYS A 270 9.00 1.40 12.44
C LYS A 270 10.45 1.58 12.85
N ASP A 271 11.41 1.08 12.06
CA ASP A 271 12.83 1.17 12.37
C ASP A 271 13.68 1.51 11.11
N PRO A 272 13.47 2.72 10.55
CA PRO A 272 14.10 3.12 9.30
C PRO A 272 15.62 3.22 9.40
N THR A 273 16.15 3.67 10.54
CA THR A 273 17.61 3.79 10.74
C THR A 273 18.29 2.43 10.69
N THR A 274 17.69 1.39 11.26
CA THR A 274 18.21 0.02 11.15
C THR A 274 18.13 -0.48 9.70
N SER A 275 17.03 -0.18 8.99
CA SER A 275 16.93 -0.46 7.54
C SER A 275 18.09 0.19 6.77
N ALA A 276 18.35 1.48 6.99
CA ALA A 276 19.42 2.22 6.32
C ALA A 276 20.81 1.68 6.63
N LYS A 277 21.11 1.39 7.90
CA LYS A 277 22.39 0.80 8.31
C LYS A 277 22.59 -0.59 7.72
N ALA A 278 21.55 -1.42 7.67
CA ALA A 278 21.66 -2.75 7.06
C ALA A 278 22.00 -2.68 5.57
N ILE A 279 21.36 -1.78 4.82
CA ILE A 279 21.66 -1.55 3.40
C ILE A 279 23.07 -1.01 3.19
N ALA A 280 23.53 -0.10 4.06
CA ALA A 280 24.89 0.42 4.02
C ALA A 280 25.95 -0.66 4.33
N MET A 281 25.74 -1.45 5.38
CA MET A 281 26.64 -2.56 5.76
C MET A 281 26.75 -3.61 4.66
N ALA A 282 25.63 -3.96 4.01
CA ALA A 282 25.61 -4.92 2.90
C ALA A 282 26.42 -4.45 1.67
N ASN A 283 26.77 -3.16 1.60
CA ASN A 283 27.50 -2.54 0.49
C ASN A 283 28.81 -1.90 0.92
N ASP A 284 29.35 -2.26 2.09
CA ASP A 284 30.61 -1.73 2.64
C ASP A 284 30.63 -0.19 2.76
N CYS A 285 29.47 0.43 2.94
CA CYS A 285 29.36 1.88 3.17
C CYS A 285 29.52 2.23 4.67
N PRO A 286 30.08 3.40 5.00
CA PRO A 286 30.13 3.90 6.38
C PRO A 286 28.72 3.97 6.99
N VAL A 287 28.59 3.73 8.30
CA VAL A 287 27.30 3.73 9.02
C VAL A 287 27.21 4.72 10.19
N GLU A 288 28.35 5.27 10.62
CA GLU A 288 28.42 6.20 11.74
C GLU A 288 28.14 7.64 11.30
N ASP A 289 28.71 8.07 10.17
CA ASP A 289 28.43 9.38 9.58
C ASP A 289 27.38 9.25 8.45
N VAL A 290 26.21 9.85 8.67
CA VAL A 290 25.09 9.77 7.71
C VAL A 290 25.41 10.46 6.39
N SER A 291 26.21 11.54 6.39
CA SER A 291 26.62 12.21 5.16
C SER A 291 27.53 11.33 4.31
N GLU A 292 28.51 10.66 4.92
CA GLU A 292 29.41 9.73 4.24
C GLU A 292 28.67 8.48 3.77
N MET A 293 27.79 7.93 4.61
CA MET A 293 26.89 6.83 4.26
C MET A 293 26.07 7.16 3.00
N THR A 294 25.39 8.31 3.02
CA THR A 294 24.54 8.75 1.91
C THR A 294 25.34 8.94 0.63
N ARG A 295 26.51 9.60 0.71
CA ARG A 295 27.39 9.80 -0.46
C ARG A 295 27.93 8.49 -1.02
N CYS A 296 28.19 7.49 -0.15
CA CYS A 296 28.60 6.16 -0.58
C CYS A 296 27.46 5.47 -1.34
N LEU A 297 26.28 5.39 -0.74
CA LEU A 297 25.09 4.77 -1.33
C LEU A 297 24.65 5.43 -2.66
N GLN A 298 24.79 6.75 -2.78
CA GLN A 298 24.49 7.48 -4.02
C GLN A 298 25.40 7.08 -5.21
N LYS A 299 26.60 6.57 -4.95
CA LYS A 299 27.56 6.15 -5.98
C LYS A 299 27.42 4.69 -6.40
N LEU A 300 26.62 3.91 -5.67
CA LEU A 300 26.48 2.48 -5.97
C LEU A 300 25.75 2.25 -7.30
N PRO A 301 26.11 1.18 -8.03
CA PRO A 301 25.26 0.64 -9.08
C PRO A 301 23.88 0.25 -8.54
N LEU A 302 22.87 0.20 -9.42
CA LEU A 302 21.51 -0.14 -9.02
C LEU A 302 21.40 -1.56 -8.50
N GLU A 303 22.11 -2.48 -9.14
CA GLU A 303 22.12 -3.90 -8.81
C GLU A 303 22.51 -4.12 -7.36
N LYS A 304 23.54 -3.42 -6.89
CA LYS A 304 24.02 -3.46 -5.50
C LYS A 304 22.96 -3.02 -4.49
N LEU A 305 22.18 -1.98 -4.79
CA LEU A 305 21.11 -1.51 -3.93
C LEU A 305 19.93 -2.48 -3.91
N ILE A 306 19.52 -2.99 -5.08
CA ILE A 306 18.38 -3.92 -5.20
C ILE A 306 18.71 -5.30 -4.60
N ASP A 307 19.96 -5.75 -4.71
CA ASP A 307 20.46 -6.98 -4.07
C ASP A 307 20.46 -6.83 -2.53
N ALA A 308 20.87 -5.67 -2.02
CA ALA A 308 20.82 -5.38 -0.59
C ALA A 308 19.37 -5.31 -0.07
N ASP A 309 18.45 -4.69 -0.82
CA ASP A 309 17.02 -4.72 -0.52
C ASP A 309 16.48 -6.16 -0.49
N SER A 310 16.91 -7.02 -1.42
CA SER A 310 16.51 -8.43 -1.48
C SER A 310 17.03 -9.22 -0.29
N SER A 311 18.29 -8.98 0.09
CA SER A 311 18.93 -9.60 1.23
C SER A 311 18.24 -9.22 2.54
N LEU A 312 17.92 -7.93 2.71
CA LEU A 312 17.21 -7.44 3.88
C LEU A 312 15.80 -8.05 3.99
N GLU A 313 15.06 -8.13 2.88
CA GLU A 313 13.75 -8.79 2.84
C GLU A 313 13.85 -10.26 3.27
N SER A 314 14.82 -11.00 2.72
CA SER A 314 15.01 -12.41 3.08
C SER A 314 15.36 -12.59 4.56
N ILE A 315 16.24 -11.74 5.10
CA ILE A 315 16.62 -11.80 6.52
C ILE A 315 15.41 -11.49 7.40
N ARG A 316 14.68 -10.42 7.12
CA ARG A 316 13.50 -10.02 7.90
C ARG A 316 12.39 -11.06 7.82
N ALA A 317 12.10 -11.59 6.63
CA ALA A 317 11.12 -12.65 6.46
C ALA A 317 11.50 -13.91 7.27
N SER A 318 12.79 -14.27 7.31
CA SER A 318 13.26 -15.41 8.11
C SER A 318 13.19 -15.16 9.61
N VAL A 319 13.56 -13.96 10.09
CA VAL A 319 13.57 -13.62 11.52
C VAL A 319 12.16 -13.43 12.06
N GLN A 320 11.29 -12.77 11.29
CA GLN A 320 9.90 -12.50 11.67
C GLN A 320 8.96 -13.69 11.37
N GLY A 321 9.42 -14.66 10.59
CA GLY A 321 8.64 -15.81 10.14
C GLY A 321 7.43 -15.44 9.29
N PHE A 322 6.50 -16.38 9.15
CA PHE A 322 5.33 -16.21 8.28
C PHE A 322 4.48 -14.99 8.61
N VAL A 323 4.34 -14.57 9.88
CA VAL A 323 3.55 -13.37 10.23
C VAL A 323 4.17 -12.11 9.60
N GLY A 324 5.50 -11.97 9.69
CA GLY A 324 6.22 -10.90 8.99
C GLY A 324 6.14 -11.04 7.47
N GLY A 325 6.19 -12.28 6.95
CA GLY A 325 6.01 -12.54 5.52
C GLY A 325 4.62 -12.15 4.99
N LEU A 326 3.58 -12.22 5.81
CA LEU A 326 2.21 -11.88 5.43
C LEU A 326 1.94 -10.37 5.44
N ALA A 327 2.45 -9.65 6.45
CA ALA A 327 2.04 -8.27 6.68
C ALA A 327 3.13 -7.38 7.30
N GLY A 328 4.40 -7.80 7.25
CA GLY A 328 5.55 -7.04 7.73
C GLY A 328 6.09 -6.06 6.69
N VAL A 329 6.69 -4.97 7.17
CA VAL A 329 7.55 -4.11 6.35
C VAL A 329 8.94 -4.76 6.25
N LEU A 330 9.14 -5.52 5.17
CA LEU A 330 10.35 -6.34 4.99
C LEU A 330 11.56 -5.58 4.43
N GLY A 331 11.44 -4.28 4.16
CA GLY A 331 12.53 -3.42 3.70
C GLY A 331 12.28 -1.95 4.07
N PRO A 332 12.96 -0.98 3.44
CA PRO A 332 12.64 0.43 3.62
C PRO A 332 11.20 0.73 3.16
N GLY A 333 10.44 1.45 3.99
CA GLY A 333 9.07 1.87 3.71
C GLY A 333 8.79 3.30 4.18
N PRO A 334 7.55 3.81 4.04
CA PRO A 334 7.18 5.13 4.53
C PRO A 334 7.54 5.33 6.01
N VAL A 335 7.96 6.54 6.38
CA VAL A 335 8.40 6.88 7.74
C VAL A 335 7.62 8.07 8.30
N VAL A 336 7.54 8.15 9.62
CA VAL A 336 7.06 9.34 10.33
C VAL A 336 8.26 10.27 10.56
N GLU A 337 8.26 11.44 9.90
CA GLU A 337 9.37 12.41 9.96
C GLU A 337 9.34 13.27 11.24
N GLY A 338 8.18 13.40 11.88
CA GLY A 338 8.00 14.28 13.04
C GLY A 338 7.72 15.74 12.65
N GLN A 339 7.71 16.64 13.64
CA GLN A 339 7.37 18.06 13.43
C GLN A 339 8.54 18.89 12.89
N ASP A 340 9.77 18.53 13.28
CA ASP A 340 10.98 19.23 12.86
C ASP A 340 12.08 18.21 12.58
N ASP A 341 12.47 18.16 11.32
CA ASP A 341 13.54 17.34 10.74
C ASP A 341 14.77 18.20 10.37
N GLN A 342 14.75 19.48 10.76
CA GLN A 342 15.75 20.51 10.48
C GLN A 342 15.95 20.84 8.99
N ARG A 343 15.06 20.42 8.07
CA ARG A 343 15.20 20.64 6.63
C ARG A 343 14.60 21.95 6.13
N SER A 344 13.94 22.74 6.98
CA SER A 344 13.17 23.95 6.57
C SER A 344 12.15 23.68 5.44
N LEU A 345 11.84 22.41 5.16
CA LEU A 345 10.92 21.95 4.15
C LEU A 345 9.75 21.23 4.84
N PRO A 346 8.53 21.29 4.31
CA PRO A 346 7.41 20.59 4.92
C PRO A 346 7.62 19.08 4.96
N ASN A 347 7.33 18.45 6.09
CA ASN A 347 7.29 17.00 6.25
C ASN A 347 6.05 16.41 5.59
N PHE A 348 6.18 15.19 5.08
CA PHE A 348 5.07 14.44 4.49
C PHE A 348 4.15 13.88 5.59
N LEU A 349 4.72 13.18 6.58
CA LEU A 349 4.00 12.65 7.76
C LEU A 349 4.64 13.15 9.05
N THR A 350 3.95 14.04 9.76
CA THR A 350 4.47 14.65 11.00
C THR A 350 4.16 13.85 12.27
N ARG A 351 3.33 12.80 12.16
CA ARG A 351 2.92 11.94 13.28
C ARG A 351 2.47 10.56 12.79
N PRO A 352 2.40 9.56 13.69
CA PRO A 352 1.81 8.27 13.37
C PRO A 352 0.34 8.41 12.91
N PRO A 353 -0.12 7.60 11.94
CA PRO A 353 -1.49 7.68 11.44
C PRO A 353 -2.57 7.45 12.50
N GLU A 354 -2.30 6.60 13.50
CA GLU A 354 -3.18 6.37 14.65
C GLU A 354 -3.49 7.69 15.34
N GLY A 355 -2.46 8.51 15.61
CA GLY A 355 -2.60 9.81 16.22
C GLY A 355 -3.32 10.83 15.33
N SER A 356 -3.15 10.76 14.01
CA SER A 356 -3.91 11.62 13.07
C SER A 356 -5.40 11.28 13.06
N LEU A 357 -5.73 9.99 13.09
CA LEU A 357 -7.12 9.52 13.13
C LEU A 357 -7.79 9.83 14.47
N ASP A 358 -7.11 9.58 15.58
CA ASP A 358 -7.64 9.87 16.93
C ASP A 358 -7.92 11.36 17.16
N LEU A 359 -7.06 12.23 16.65
CA LEU A 359 -7.21 13.68 16.78
C LEU A 359 -8.14 14.30 15.72
N GLY A 360 -8.70 13.50 14.81
CA GLY A 360 -9.57 14.00 13.74
C GLY A 360 -8.84 14.87 12.70
N GLU A 361 -7.51 14.75 12.61
CA GLU A 361 -6.62 15.47 11.69
C GLU A 361 -6.56 14.76 10.33
N PHE A 362 -7.72 14.56 9.72
CA PHE A 362 -7.89 14.01 8.38
C PHE A 362 -9.00 14.74 7.63
N PRO A 363 -9.04 14.72 6.29
CA PRO A 363 -10.04 15.45 5.51
C PRO A 363 -11.45 14.87 5.68
N GLU A 364 -12.47 15.73 5.60
CA GLU A 364 -13.88 15.31 5.59
C GLU A 364 -14.30 14.85 4.18
N ILE A 365 -13.78 13.70 3.76
CA ILE A 365 -14.07 13.08 2.46
C ILE A 365 -14.55 11.63 2.67
N PRO A 366 -15.36 11.08 1.75
CA PRO A 366 -15.83 9.70 1.83
C PRO A 366 -14.67 8.69 1.65
N LEU A 367 -14.74 7.58 2.40
CA LEU A 367 -13.84 6.43 2.31
C LEU A 367 -14.63 5.17 1.91
N LEU A 368 -14.18 4.47 0.88
CA LEU A 368 -14.55 3.09 0.59
C LEU A 368 -13.34 2.22 0.89
N ILE A 369 -13.42 1.38 1.91
CA ILE A 369 -12.37 0.44 2.27
C ILE A 369 -12.88 -0.98 2.11
N GLY A 370 -12.02 -1.94 1.84
CA GLY A 370 -12.43 -3.33 1.80
C GLY A 370 -11.29 -4.32 1.91
N VAL A 371 -11.69 -5.57 1.99
CA VAL A 371 -10.84 -6.75 2.15
C VAL A 371 -11.34 -7.83 1.20
N VAL A 372 -10.49 -8.79 0.88
CA VAL A 372 -10.95 -10.07 0.32
C VAL A 372 -11.31 -11.02 1.47
N LYS A 373 -12.21 -11.97 1.23
CA LYS A 373 -12.70 -12.87 2.28
C LYS A 373 -11.58 -13.68 2.98
N ASP A 374 -10.59 -14.14 2.21
CA ASP A 374 -9.53 -15.03 2.66
C ASP A 374 -8.14 -14.46 2.37
N GLU A 375 -7.89 -13.20 2.77
CA GLU A 375 -6.63 -12.43 2.54
C GLU A 375 -5.36 -13.28 2.65
N THR A 376 -5.20 -14.00 3.76
CA THR A 376 -4.00 -14.81 4.02
C THR A 376 -4.15 -16.28 3.61
N GLY A 377 -5.35 -16.72 3.23
CA GLY A 377 -5.67 -18.13 3.02
C GLY A 377 -4.76 -18.82 2.01
N GLY A 378 -4.57 -18.20 0.84
CA GLY A 378 -3.67 -18.72 -0.20
C GLY A 378 -2.21 -18.87 0.25
N ALA A 379 -1.69 -17.90 1.00
CA ALA A 379 -0.31 -17.93 1.50
C ALA A 379 -0.11 -18.96 2.62
N ILE A 380 -1.08 -19.08 3.52
CA ILE A 380 -1.07 -20.05 4.63
C ILE A 380 -1.14 -21.49 4.10
N SER A 381 -2.03 -21.75 3.13
CA SER A 381 -2.12 -23.06 2.48
C SER A 381 -0.99 -23.31 1.48
N GLY A 382 -0.27 -22.26 1.08
CA GLY A 382 0.82 -22.29 0.11
C GLY A 382 2.20 -22.18 0.73
N ARG A 383 2.84 -21.02 0.53
CA ARG A 383 4.25 -20.76 0.90
C ARG A 383 4.56 -21.06 2.37
N PHE A 384 3.65 -20.75 3.29
CA PHE A 384 3.91 -20.84 4.73
C PHE A 384 3.45 -22.14 5.38
N ARG A 385 2.86 -23.05 4.61
CA ARG A 385 2.26 -24.28 5.14
C ARG A 385 3.24 -25.11 5.96
N GLU A 386 4.44 -25.33 5.43
CA GLU A 386 5.49 -26.13 6.07
C GLU A 386 6.01 -25.45 7.35
N GLU A 387 6.34 -24.16 7.30
CA GLU A 387 6.80 -23.38 8.46
C GLU A 387 5.76 -23.41 9.60
N ILE A 388 4.47 -23.29 9.27
CA ILE A 388 3.38 -23.32 10.25
C ILE A 388 3.27 -24.70 10.89
N GLN A 389 3.36 -25.77 10.08
CA GLN A 389 3.31 -27.13 10.60
C GLN A 389 4.46 -27.39 11.57
N GLU A 390 5.69 -27.00 11.20
CA GLU A 390 6.87 -27.11 12.07
C GLU A 390 6.68 -26.36 13.39
N LYS A 391 6.19 -25.12 13.35
CA LYS A 391 5.92 -24.32 14.57
C LYS A 391 4.87 -24.96 15.46
N VAL A 392 3.81 -25.52 14.88
CA VAL A 392 2.75 -26.24 15.64
C VAL A 392 3.29 -27.52 16.27
N ASP A 393 4.20 -28.22 15.60
CA ASP A 393 4.81 -29.43 16.13
C ASP A 393 5.83 -29.14 17.24
N MET A 394 6.56 -28.04 17.14
CA MET A 394 7.61 -27.65 18.10
C MET A 394 7.09 -26.87 19.31
N ILE A 395 6.07 -26.03 19.14
CA ILE A 395 5.61 -25.07 20.16
C ILE A 395 4.23 -25.51 20.70
N PRO A 396 4.13 -25.92 21.98
CA PRO A 396 2.85 -26.26 22.59
C PRO A 396 1.87 -25.09 22.58
N ASN A 397 0.61 -25.33 22.17
CA ASN A 397 -0.44 -24.30 22.06
C ASN A 397 -0.02 -23.12 21.16
N PHE A 398 0.72 -23.40 20.08
CA PHE A 398 1.22 -22.38 19.16
C PHE A 398 0.10 -21.46 18.65
N VAL A 399 -1.01 -22.04 18.18
CA VAL A 399 -2.05 -21.28 17.48
C VAL A 399 -2.82 -20.36 18.41
N ASP A 400 -3.33 -20.87 19.54
CA ASP A 400 -4.23 -20.12 20.43
C ASP A 400 -3.48 -19.24 21.43
N LYS A 401 -2.21 -19.52 21.72
CA LYS A 401 -1.38 -18.70 22.63
C LYS A 401 -0.34 -17.87 21.90
N ASN A 402 0.66 -18.50 21.31
CA ASN A 402 1.84 -17.80 20.80
C ASN A 402 1.54 -16.95 19.55
N LEU A 403 0.84 -17.52 18.57
CA LEU A 403 0.46 -16.84 17.35
C LEU A 403 -0.49 -15.69 17.63
N VAL A 404 -1.54 -15.92 18.42
CA VAL A 404 -2.52 -14.87 18.74
C VAL A 404 -1.86 -13.71 19.49
N GLU A 405 -1.02 -13.98 20.49
CA GLU A 405 -0.29 -12.92 21.20
C GLU A 405 0.58 -12.10 20.24
N THR A 406 1.28 -12.76 19.32
CA THR A 406 2.06 -12.10 18.27
C THR A 406 1.17 -11.22 17.38
N LEU A 407 0.02 -11.74 16.95
CA LEU A 407 -0.94 -11.03 16.11
C LEU A 407 -1.58 -9.85 16.83
N GLN A 408 -1.87 -9.95 18.12
CA GLN A 408 -2.38 -8.80 18.90
C GLN A 408 -1.38 -7.65 18.92
N GLY A 409 -0.08 -7.94 18.99
CA GLY A 409 0.98 -6.92 18.87
C GLY A 409 1.02 -6.20 17.51
N THR A 410 0.34 -6.71 16.50
CA THR A 410 0.23 -6.06 15.18
C THR A 410 -0.94 -5.08 15.08
N ILE A 411 -1.93 -5.18 15.97
CA ILE A 411 -3.15 -4.37 15.93
C ILE A 411 -2.85 -2.97 16.47
N PRO A 412 -3.19 -1.91 15.73
CA PRO A 412 -3.02 -0.54 16.20
C PRO A 412 -3.84 -0.25 17.45
N SER A 413 -3.25 0.48 18.38
CA SER A 413 -3.90 0.92 19.62
C SER A 413 -4.27 2.40 19.52
N PHE A 414 -5.46 2.74 19.98
CA PHE A 414 -5.97 4.12 20.08
C PHE A 414 -6.11 4.52 21.55
N GLY A 415 -5.68 5.72 21.91
CA GLY A 415 -5.66 6.23 23.30
C GLY A 415 -4.36 5.98 24.10
N ASN A 416 -4.37 6.28 25.41
CA ASN A 416 -3.20 6.15 26.28
C ASN A 416 -2.80 4.68 26.49
N ALA A 417 -1.50 4.39 26.37
CA ALA A 417 -0.91 3.05 26.44
C ALA A 417 -1.25 2.22 27.70
N GLU A 418 -1.74 2.86 28.78
CA GLU A 418 -2.19 2.19 30.01
C GLU A 418 -3.50 1.37 29.84
N ASN A 419 -4.23 1.56 28.73
CA ASN A 419 -5.44 0.80 28.39
C ASN A 419 -5.16 -0.37 27.42
N GLN A 420 -3.92 -0.82 27.28
CA GLN A 420 -3.63 -2.03 26.51
C GLN A 420 -4.35 -3.23 27.13
N TRP A 421 -5.37 -3.71 26.41
CA TRP A 421 -6.09 -4.94 26.75
C TRP A 421 -5.09 -6.09 26.86
N GLN A 422 -5.11 -6.78 28.00
CA GLN A 422 -4.30 -7.97 28.19
C GLN A 422 -4.84 -9.09 27.31
N PHE A 423 -3.94 -9.82 26.65
CA PHE A 423 -4.24 -11.05 25.94
C PHE A 423 -5.05 -12.02 26.84
N VAL A 424 -6.17 -12.54 26.34
CA VAL A 424 -7.03 -13.51 27.06
C VAL A 424 -7.10 -14.82 26.28
N PRO A 425 -6.18 -15.78 26.52
CA PRO A 425 -6.08 -17.02 25.75
C PRO A 425 -7.41 -17.77 25.61
N GLU A 426 -8.19 -17.87 26.70
CA GLU A 426 -9.43 -18.65 26.72
C GLU A 426 -10.50 -18.11 25.74
N ALA A 427 -10.51 -16.81 25.48
CA ALA A 427 -11.40 -16.20 24.50
C ALA A 427 -11.01 -16.60 23.07
N PHE A 428 -9.70 -16.64 22.80
CA PHE A 428 -9.15 -16.98 21.50
C PHE A 428 -9.21 -18.48 21.21
N SER A 429 -9.04 -19.34 22.21
CA SER A 429 -9.26 -20.79 22.05
C SER A 429 -10.70 -21.08 21.62
N LYS A 430 -11.70 -20.38 22.17
CA LYS A 430 -13.10 -20.48 21.72
C LYS A 430 -13.33 -19.91 20.32
N TYR A 431 -12.73 -18.77 20.00
CA TYR A 431 -12.81 -18.15 18.66
C TYR A 431 -12.25 -19.04 17.55
N LEU A 432 -11.19 -19.79 17.87
CA LEU A 432 -10.54 -20.74 16.96
C LEU A 432 -11.17 -22.14 17.01
N ASN A 433 -12.13 -22.37 17.90
CA ASN A 433 -12.69 -23.68 18.19
C ASN A 433 -11.58 -24.72 18.47
N ILE A 434 -10.70 -24.39 19.42
CA ILE A 434 -9.64 -25.25 19.93
C ILE A 434 -10.04 -25.64 21.37
N PRO A 435 -10.52 -26.87 21.60
CA PRO A 435 -10.84 -27.33 22.96
C PRO A 435 -9.59 -27.37 23.85
N ASP A 436 -9.76 -27.04 25.13
CA ASP A 436 -8.68 -27.03 26.11
C ASP A 436 -7.92 -28.38 26.11
N GLY A 437 -6.64 -28.34 25.74
CA GLY A 437 -5.72 -29.48 25.86
C GLY A 437 -5.82 -30.54 24.76
N THR A 438 -6.55 -30.30 23.66
CA THR A 438 -6.60 -31.25 22.52
C THR A 438 -5.86 -30.71 21.28
N ARG A 439 -5.01 -31.54 20.66
CA ARG A 439 -4.58 -31.35 19.26
C ARG A 439 -5.81 -31.62 18.38
N ASP A 440 -6.54 -30.58 18.02
CA ASP A 440 -7.54 -30.70 16.96
C ASP A 440 -6.79 -30.66 15.61
N GLU A 441 -6.53 -31.85 15.04
CA GLU A 441 -5.90 -32.03 13.73
C GLU A 441 -6.83 -31.60 12.57
N GLY A 442 -8.12 -31.39 12.84
CA GLY A 442 -9.07 -30.88 11.87
C GLY A 442 -8.89 -29.39 11.62
N ASN A 443 -8.46 -29.03 10.40
CA ASN A 443 -8.55 -27.67 9.85
C ASN A 443 -7.58 -26.63 10.45
N LEU A 444 -6.40 -27.04 10.91
CA LEU A 444 -5.32 -26.17 11.42
C LEU A 444 -5.06 -24.93 10.54
N PHE A 445 -4.83 -25.12 9.24
CA PHE A 445 -4.48 -24.04 8.33
C PHE A 445 -5.60 -23.02 8.16
N ALA A 446 -6.87 -23.43 8.16
CA ALA A 446 -7.97 -22.46 8.13
C ALA A 446 -8.08 -21.68 9.45
N LYS A 447 -7.79 -22.29 10.60
CA LYS A 447 -7.74 -21.58 11.89
C LYS A 447 -6.64 -20.52 11.89
N VAL A 448 -5.45 -20.87 11.41
CA VAL A 448 -4.34 -19.91 11.25
C VAL A 448 -4.73 -18.82 10.26
N ALA A 449 -5.23 -19.16 9.07
CA ALA A 449 -5.68 -18.18 8.07
C ALA A 449 -6.78 -17.25 8.59
N LYS A 450 -7.73 -17.78 9.37
CA LYS A 450 -8.78 -16.98 10.03
C LYS A 450 -8.17 -15.98 11.01
N ALA A 451 -7.22 -16.42 11.86
CA ALA A 451 -6.55 -15.55 12.82
C ALA A 451 -5.72 -14.45 12.14
N THR A 452 -4.89 -14.83 11.16
CA THR A 452 -4.02 -13.89 10.44
C THR A 452 -4.81 -12.93 9.56
N GLY A 453 -5.84 -13.41 8.84
CA GLY A 453 -6.71 -12.56 8.04
C GLY A 453 -7.47 -11.54 8.90
N ASP A 454 -7.91 -11.96 10.10
CA ASP A 454 -8.56 -11.04 11.03
C ASP A 454 -7.63 -9.98 11.58
N ALA A 455 -6.50 -10.38 12.14
CA ALA A 455 -5.60 -9.44 12.80
C ALA A 455 -4.88 -8.50 11.81
N LEU A 456 -4.46 -9.01 10.65
CA LEU A 456 -3.57 -8.28 9.74
C LEU A 456 -4.32 -7.44 8.69
N PHE A 457 -5.58 -7.76 8.39
CA PHE A 457 -6.37 -7.08 7.35
C PHE A 457 -7.74 -6.62 7.85
N ASN A 458 -8.56 -7.50 8.42
CA ASN A 458 -9.93 -7.13 8.79
C ASN A 458 -9.97 -6.12 9.94
N ALA A 459 -9.18 -6.33 11.00
CA ALA A 459 -9.09 -5.41 12.14
C ALA A 459 -8.60 -4.00 11.74
N PRO A 460 -7.47 -3.83 11.02
CA PRO A 460 -7.05 -2.49 10.59
C PRO A 460 -8.03 -1.84 9.61
N ALA A 461 -8.68 -2.60 8.71
CA ALA A 461 -9.71 -2.05 7.82
C ALA A 461 -10.97 -1.59 8.59
N PHE A 462 -11.41 -2.40 9.56
CA PHE A 462 -12.52 -2.08 10.45
C PHE A 462 -12.23 -0.82 11.27
N LEU A 463 -11.07 -0.77 11.92
CA LEU A 463 -10.64 0.37 12.74
C LEU A 463 -10.50 1.64 11.90
N ALA A 464 -9.96 1.52 10.68
CA ALA A 464 -9.86 2.65 9.76
C ALA A 464 -11.25 3.18 9.38
N ALA A 465 -12.19 2.30 9.01
CA ALA A 465 -13.57 2.70 8.69
C ALA A 465 -14.26 3.34 9.90
N GLU A 466 -14.12 2.75 11.09
CA GLU A 466 -14.71 3.25 12.33
C GLU A 466 -14.18 4.65 12.69
N GLN A 467 -12.86 4.82 12.71
CA GLN A 467 -12.23 6.11 13.00
C GLN A 467 -12.57 7.17 11.95
N TRP A 468 -12.53 6.81 10.67
CA TRP A 468 -12.88 7.72 9.58
C TRP A 468 -14.33 8.19 9.67
N SER A 469 -15.24 7.30 10.05
CA SER A 469 -16.68 7.56 10.17
C SER A 469 -17.06 8.57 11.27
N LYS A 470 -16.12 8.91 12.16
CA LYS A 470 -16.32 9.96 13.18
C LYS A 470 -16.45 11.36 12.54
N LYS A 471 -15.84 11.57 11.38
CA LYS A 471 -15.81 12.85 10.66
C LYS A 471 -16.36 12.75 9.23
N GLY A 472 -15.92 11.77 8.44
CA GLY A 472 -16.36 11.56 7.05
C GLY A 472 -17.34 10.39 6.90
N LYS A 473 -17.83 10.15 5.69
CA LYS A 473 -18.53 8.88 5.39
C LYS A 473 -17.50 7.78 5.23
N ALA A 474 -17.82 6.58 5.73
CA ALA A 474 -16.98 5.41 5.53
C ALA A 474 -17.87 4.20 5.18
N PHE A 475 -17.43 3.41 4.21
CA PHE A 475 -18.10 2.21 3.75
C PHE A 475 -17.10 1.06 3.70
N LEU A 476 -17.56 -0.14 4.05
CA LEU A 476 -16.75 -1.36 4.01
C LEU A 476 -17.33 -2.36 3.00
N TYR A 477 -16.45 -3.06 2.29
CA TYR A 477 -16.82 -4.25 1.52
C TYR A 477 -15.96 -5.46 1.88
N SER A 478 -16.51 -6.65 1.65
CA SER A 478 -15.79 -7.92 1.62
C SER A 478 -15.96 -8.50 0.22
N PHE A 479 -14.86 -8.79 -0.46
CA PHE A 479 -14.89 -9.48 -1.75
C PHE A 479 -14.99 -10.98 -1.52
N ASP A 480 -16.16 -11.55 -1.81
CA ASP A 480 -16.54 -12.92 -1.42
C ASP A 480 -16.64 -13.87 -2.63
N HIS A 481 -16.50 -13.37 -3.85
CA HIS A 481 -16.58 -14.19 -5.06
C HIS A 481 -15.35 -15.06 -5.25
N THR A 482 -15.56 -16.32 -5.62
CA THR A 482 -14.51 -17.32 -5.84
C THR A 482 -14.81 -18.09 -7.12
N ASN A 483 -13.81 -18.24 -7.97
CA ASN A 483 -13.90 -18.99 -9.23
C ASN A 483 -12.63 -19.84 -9.48
N GLY A 484 -11.80 -20.04 -8.45
CA GLY A 484 -10.52 -20.71 -8.55
C GLY A 484 -9.42 -19.99 -9.34
N LYS A 485 -9.67 -18.77 -9.84
CA LYS A 485 -8.63 -17.94 -10.46
C LYS A 485 -7.83 -17.22 -9.38
N ASN A 486 -6.51 -17.24 -9.52
CA ASN A 486 -5.58 -16.56 -8.64
C ASN A 486 -5.02 -15.33 -9.36
N PHE A 487 -5.83 -14.28 -9.44
CA PHE A 487 -5.42 -13.02 -10.06
C PHE A 487 -4.34 -12.32 -9.23
N GLY A 488 -4.37 -12.48 -7.91
CA GLY A 488 -3.39 -11.90 -6.99
C GLY A 488 -1.96 -12.26 -7.37
N LYS A 489 -1.67 -13.54 -7.63
CA LYS A 489 -0.35 -14.01 -8.09
C LYS A 489 0.11 -13.33 -9.38
N GLY A 490 -0.82 -12.97 -10.26
CA GLY A 490 -0.53 -12.32 -11.53
C GLY A 490 -0.13 -10.85 -11.40
N PHE A 491 -0.76 -10.11 -10.48
CA PHE A 491 -0.47 -8.69 -10.26
C PHE A 491 0.62 -8.44 -9.22
N LEU A 492 0.75 -9.31 -8.22
CA LEU A 492 1.59 -9.11 -7.03
C LEU A 492 2.74 -10.14 -6.98
N GLN A 493 3.28 -10.52 -8.13
CA GLN A 493 4.36 -11.50 -8.22
C GLN A 493 5.56 -11.13 -7.33
N GLY A 494 6.11 -12.12 -6.62
CA GLY A 494 7.20 -11.93 -5.67
C GLY A 494 6.75 -11.46 -4.28
N LEU A 495 5.46 -11.19 -4.05
CA LEU A 495 4.93 -10.92 -2.72
C LEU A 495 4.61 -12.25 -2.01
N PRO A 496 5.24 -12.55 -0.85
CA PRO A 496 4.98 -13.80 -0.15
C PRO A 496 3.49 -14.05 0.16
N LEU A 497 2.72 -12.99 0.40
CA LEU A 497 1.28 -13.04 0.64
C LEU A 497 0.44 -13.44 -0.59
N ALA A 498 0.92 -13.17 -1.81
CA ALA A 498 0.20 -13.47 -3.05
C ALA A 498 0.62 -14.82 -3.69
N GLU A 499 1.61 -15.50 -3.11
CA GLU A 499 2.17 -16.75 -3.61
C GLU A 499 1.44 -17.97 -3.01
N ALA A 500 0.28 -18.31 -3.57
CA ALA A 500 -0.40 -19.57 -3.26
C ALA A 500 0.21 -20.76 -4.05
N LYS A 501 0.38 -21.92 -3.39
CA LYS A 501 0.84 -23.18 -4.03
C LYS A 501 -0.31 -23.94 -4.72
N GLU A 502 -1.53 -23.91 -4.17
CA GLU A 502 -2.69 -24.66 -4.67
C GLU A 502 -3.90 -23.74 -4.95
N ASN A 503 -4.57 -23.96 -6.08
CA ASN A 503 -5.86 -23.34 -6.43
C ASN A 503 -6.99 -24.30 -6.02
N ASP A 504 -7.39 -24.31 -4.75
CA ASP A 504 -8.48 -25.21 -4.30
C ASP A 504 -9.89 -24.69 -4.68
N GLY A 505 -10.00 -23.75 -5.64
CA GLY A 505 -11.29 -23.24 -6.14
C GLY A 505 -12.11 -22.39 -5.16
N ALA A 506 -11.88 -22.52 -3.86
CA ALA A 506 -12.76 -22.08 -2.78
C ALA A 506 -12.24 -20.89 -1.97
N VAL A 507 -11.11 -20.29 -2.34
CA VAL A 507 -10.42 -19.25 -1.57
C VAL A 507 -10.29 -17.98 -2.41
N ALA A 508 -10.78 -16.84 -1.89
CA ALA A 508 -10.52 -15.51 -2.47
C ALA A 508 -9.30 -14.91 -1.76
N SER A 509 -8.13 -15.03 -2.39
CA SER A 509 -6.83 -14.66 -1.81
C SER A 509 -6.48 -13.20 -2.08
N HIS A 510 -5.49 -12.68 -1.34
CA HIS A 510 -5.04 -11.29 -1.46
C HIS A 510 -4.78 -10.86 -2.91
N GLY A 511 -5.47 -9.80 -3.34
CA GLY A 511 -5.35 -9.23 -4.68
C GLY A 511 -6.17 -9.94 -5.77
N ASP A 512 -6.97 -10.94 -5.45
CA ASP A 512 -7.84 -11.59 -6.44
C ASP A 512 -8.93 -10.64 -6.98
N ASP A 513 -9.36 -9.67 -6.18
CA ASP A 513 -10.30 -8.63 -6.59
C ASP A 513 -9.76 -7.70 -7.69
N LEU A 514 -8.43 -7.61 -7.86
CA LEU A 514 -7.78 -6.84 -8.93
C LEU A 514 -8.18 -7.34 -10.33
N GLY A 515 -8.35 -8.66 -10.51
CA GLY A 515 -8.71 -9.25 -11.81
C GLY A 515 -10.12 -8.89 -12.28
N TYR A 516 -10.98 -8.44 -11.37
CA TYR A 516 -12.34 -7.98 -11.66
C TYR A 516 -12.41 -6.47 -11.92
N ILE A 517 -11.28 -5.77 -11.78
CA ILE A 517 -11.16 -4.34 -12.11
C ILE A 517 -10.28 -4.17 -13.34
N PHE A 518 -9.14 -4.86 -13.39
CA PHE A 518 -8.08 -4.63 -14.36
C PHE A 518 -7.81 -5.85 -15.23
N GLY A 519 -7.53 -5.62 -16.50
CA GLY A 519 -6.76 -6.58 -17.29
C GLY A 519 -5.29 -6.54 -16.90
N ARG A 520 -4.53 -7.58 -17.26
CA ARG A 520 -3.14 -7.75 -16.84
C ARG A 520 -2.15 -7.51 -17.98
N ASN A 521 -1.11 -6.72 -17.69
CA ASN A 521 0.10 -6.59 -18.50
C ASN A 521 1.33 -7.04 -17.71
N SER A 522 2.44 -7.27 -18.40
CA SER A 522 3.75 -7.50 -17.79
C SER A 522 4.26 -6.24 -17.08
N ILE A 523 5.34 -6.39 -16.30
CA ILE A 523 5.99 -5.29 -15.57
C ILE A 523 6.54 -4.18 -16.51
N ILE A 524 6.71 -4.50 -17.80
CA ILE A 524 7.13 -3.55 -18.86
C ILE A 524 5.97 -3.13 -19.77
N GLY A 525 4.73 -3.54 -19.46
CA GLY A 525 3.52 -3.11 -20.16
C GLY A 525 3.16 -3.91 -21.41
N GLU A 526 3.75 -5.09 -21.60
CA GLU A 526 3.33 -6.01 -22.66
C GLU A 526 2.03 -6.70 -22.25
N ARG A 527 1.08 -6.81 -23.19
CA ARG A 527 -0.20 -7.45 -22.90
C ARG A 527 0.02 -8.94 -22.65
N LEU A 528 -0.42 -9.42 -21.50
CA LEU A 528 -0.43 -10.85 -21.21
C LEU A 528 -1.76 -11.43 -21.70
N THR A 529 -1.72 -12.45 -22.54
CA THR A 529 -2.89 -13.24 -22.89
C THR A 529 -3.07 -14.30 -21.81
N ASP A 530 -4.11 -14.18 -20.99
CA ASP A 530 -4.49 -15.21 -20.05
C ASP A 530 -5.02 -16.41 -20.86
N GLY A 531 -4.12 -17.34 -21.22
CA GLY A 531 -4.35 -18.41 -22.20
C GLY A 531 -3.94 -17.97 -23.61
N GLY A 532 -3.25 -18.84 -24.35
CA GLY A 532 -2.72 -18.57 -25.70
C GLY A 532 -3.81 -18.26 -26.75
N THR A 533 -3.55 -18.56 -28.02
CA THR A 533 -4.41 -18.24 -29.18
C THR A 533 -5.88 -18.72 -29.10
N ASN A 534 -6.25 -19.46 -28.06
CA ASN A 534 -7.61 -19.81 -27.68
C ASN A 534 -7.90 -19.24 -26.27
N ALA A 535 -8.27 -17.95 -26.18
CA ALA A 535 -8.74 -17.39 -24.92
C ALA A 535 -10.01 -18.14 -24.48
N GLU A 536 -10.01 -18.72 -23.28
CA GLU A 536 -11.21 -19.35 -22.76
C GLU A 536 -12.36 -18.33 -22.71
N PRO A 537 -13.61 -18.75 -22.99
CA PRO A 537 -14.77 -17.88 -22.86
C PRO A 537 -14.81 -17.27 -21.45
N VAL A 538 -15.02 -15.95 -21.36
CA VAL A 538 -15.20 -15.28 -20.07
C VAL A 538 -16.40 -15.91 -19.37
N ASP A 539 -16.20 -16.40 -18.15
CA ASP A 539 -17.29 -16.94 -17.33
C ASP A 539 -18.37 -15.85 -17.14
N PRO A 540 -19.65 -16.13 -17.46
CA PRO A 540 -20.72 -15.15 -17.32
C PRO A 540 -20.87 -14.59 -15.89
N GLU A 541 -20.60 -15.40 -14.87
CA GLU A 541 -20.65 -14.96 -13.47
C GLU A 541 -19.51 -14.00 -13.14
N ASP A 542 -18.29 -14.26 -13.63
CA ASP A 542 -17.16 -13.34 -13.48
C ASP A 542 -17.40 -12.01 -14.20
N ALA A 543 -18.05 -12.05 -15.36
CA ALA A 543 -18.42 -10.85 -16.10
C ALA A 543 -19.43 -10.00 -15.31
N GLU A 544 -20.41 -10.64 -14.65
CA GLU A 544 -21.37 -9.97 -13.78
C GLU A 544 -20.68 -9.37 -12.54
N VAL A 545 -19.78 -10.12 -11.88
CA VAL A 545 -19.00 -9.63 -10.74
C VAL A 545 -18.14 -8.42 -11.14
N THR A 546 -17.51 -8.47 -12.31
CA THR A 546 -16.74 -7.36 -12.88
C THR A 546 -17.62 -6.11 -13.06
N ASP A 547 -18.83 -6.28 -13.62
CA ASP A 547 -19.74 -5.16 -13.83
C ASP A 547 -20.23 -4.56 -12.50
N VAL A 548 -20.65 -5.42 -11.56
CA VAL A 548 -21.09 -5.03 -10.20
C VAL A 548 -19.99 -4.27 -9.48
N PHE A 549 -18.77 -4.81 -9.46
CA PHE A 549 -17.69 -4.24 -8.67
C PHE A 549 -17.18 -2.92 -9.25
N THR A 550 -17.02 -2.84 -10.56
CA THR A 550 -16.60 -1.59 -11.22
C THR A 550 -17.68 -0.52 -11.22
N GLU A 551 -18.97 -0.89 -11.27
CA GLU A 551 -20.07 0.07 -11.08
C GLU A 551 -20.11 0.60 -9.64
N MET A 552 -19.86 -0.25 -8.65
CA MET A 552 -19.75 0.15 -7.24
C MET A 552 -18.64 1.19 -7.04
N ILE A 553 -17.44 0.93 -7.58
CA ILE A 553 -16.30 1.86 -7.57
C ILE A 553 -16.65 3.18 -8.28
N ALA A 554 -17.24 3.11 -9.46
CA ALA A 554 -17.59 4.30 -10.24
C ALA A 554 -18.67 5.15 -9.56
N ASN A 555 -19.70 4.53 -8.97
CA ASN A 555 -20.75 5.24 -8.24
C ASN A 555 -20.20 5.97 -7.01
N PHE A 556 -19.31 5.32 -6.27
CA PHE A 556 -18.59 5.94 -5.16
C PHE A 556 -17.77 7.14 -5.66
N ALA A 557 -16.98 6.98 -6.72
CA ALA A 557 -16.14 8.06 -7.25
C ALA A 557 -16.95 9.27 -7.76
N ARG A 558 -18.15 9.05 -8.29
CA ARG A 558 -19.03 10.13 -8.77
C ARG A 558 -19.66 10.97 -7.66
N SER A 559 -20.05 10.31 -6.58
CA SER A 559 -21.03 10.84 -5.60
C SER A 559 -20.56 10.84 -4.15
N GLY A 560 -19.55 10.05 -3.80
CA GLY A 560 -19.19 9.79 -2.41
C GLY A 560 -20.18 8.90 -1.65
N GLU A 561 -21.15 8.31 -2.35
CA GLU A 561 -22.15 7.39 -1.80
C GLU A 561 -21.96 5.99 -2.38
N LEU A 562 -22.34 4.98 -1.61
CA LEU A 562 -22.27 3.59 -2.04
C LEU A 562 -23.68 3.02 -2.30
N SER A 563 -23.84 2.33 -3.42
CA SER A 563 -25.07 1.62 -3.76
C SER A 563 -24.78 0.38 -4.60
N VAL A 564 -25.57 -0.67 -4.39
CA VAL A 564 -25.46 -1.93 -5.13
C VAL A 564 -26.79 -2.31 -5.78
N PRO A 565 -26.78 -3.05 -6.90
CA PRO A 565 -28.00 -3.60 -7.51
C PRO A 565 -28.82 -4.41 -6.50
N SER A 566 -30.14 -4.19 -6.45
CA SER A 566 -31.04 -4.99 -5.59
C SER A 566 -31.31 -6.36 -6.22
N ALA A 567 -31.10 -7.42 -5.44
CA ALA A 567 -31.33 -8.80 -5.83
C ALA A 567 -32.83 -9.19 -5.94
N LYS A 568 -33.66 -8.40 -6.64
CA LYS A 568 -35.02 -8.82 -6.99
C LYS A 568 -35.02 -9.58 -8.33
N PRO A 569 -35.42 -10.86 -8.37
CA PRO A 569 -35.50 -11.61 -9.62
C PRO A 569 -36.55 -11.00 -10.57
N GLY A 570 -36.21 -10.84 -11.86
CA GLY A 570 -37.20 -10.71 -12.94
C GLY A 570 -37.43 -9.32 -13.55
N PHE A 571 -36.64 -8.28 -13.22
CA PHE A 571 -36.74 -6.97 -13.88
C PHE A 571 -35.36 -6.47 -14.36
N PRO A 572 -35.13 -6.33 -15.68
CA PRO A 572 -33.96 -5.64 -16.20
C PRO A 572 -34.08 -4.15 -15.86
N GLY A 573 -33.22 -3.65 -14.98
CA GLY A 573 -33.25 -2.27 -14.46
C GLY A 573 -33.52 -2.15 -12.95
N GLY A 574 -33.01 -3.09 -12.15
CA GLY A 574 -33.30 -3.22 -10.72
C GLY A 574 -33.03 -1.96 -9.88
N ASN A 575 -33.91 -1.70 -8.92
CA ASN A 575 -33.71 -0.66 -7.90
C ASN A 575 -32.31 -0.77 -7.27
N LEU A 576 -31.63 0.35 -7.07
CA LEU A 576 -30.36 0.40 -6.34
C LEU A 576 -30.61 0.42 -4.83
N THR A 577 -29.93 -0.46 -4.10
CA THR A 577 -29.92 -0.43 -2.63
C THR A 577 -28.83 0.52 -2.17
N LYS A 578 -29.20 1.63 -1.51
CA LYS A 578 -28.22 2.53 -0.89
C LYS A 578 -27.61 1.86 0.35
N ILE A 579 -26.30 1.95 0.48
CA ILE A 579 -25.58 1.40 1.63
C ILE A 579 -25.39 2.53 2.65
N PRO A 580 -25.78 2.32 3.92
CA PRO A 580 -25.51 3.31 4.95
C PRO A 580 -24.00 3.40 5.25
N SER A 581 -23.53 4.61 5.54
CA SER A 581 -22.18 4.81 6.08
C SER A 581 -22.06 4.13 7.45
N PHE A 582 -20.84 3.74 7.81
CA PHE A 582 -20.47 3.38 9.17
C PHE A 582 -20.94 4.45 10.15
N ALA A 583 -21.46 3.99 11.29
CA ALA A 583 -21.89 4.86 12.36
C ALA A 583 -20.74 5.03 13.37
N GLY A 584 -19.92 6.07 13.19
CA GLY A 584 -18.77 6.32 14.07
C GLY A 584 -19.18 6.69 15.49
N GLY A 585 -19.17 5.72 16.41
CA GLY A 585 -19.17 5.89 17.87
C GLY A 585 -20.32 6.71 18.50
N LYS A 586 -21.35 7.09 17.74
CA LYS A 586 -22.46 7.94 18.25
C LYS A 586 -23.64 7.16 18.81
N ASP A 587 -23.61 5.82 18.75
CA ASP A 587 -24.65 4.95 19.30
C ASP A 587 -24.16 3.48 19.38
N PRO A 588 -24.04 2.90 20.59
CA PRO A 588 -23.60 1.51 20.79
C PRO A 588 -24.57 0.45 20.24
N ALA A 589 -25.77 0.84 19.76
CA ALA A 589 -26.72 -0.05 19.09
C ALA A 589 -26.61 -0.03 17.54
N LYS A 590 -25.71 0.77 16.94
CA LYS A 590 -25.66 0.94 15.48
C LYS A 590 -24.84 -0.10 14.74
N THR A 591 -25.41 -0.55 13.63
CA THR A 591 -24.87 -1.53 12.70
C THR A 591 -23.58 -1.04 12.05
N ASN A 592 -22.57 -1.92 11.89
CA ASN A 592 -21.42 -1.69 11.00
C ASN A 592 -21.65 -2.46 9.70
N PRO A 593 -22.49 -1.94 8.78
CA PRO A 593 -22.85 -2.62 7.55
C PRO A 593 -21.65 -2.77 6.63
N PHE A 594 -21.64 -3.83 5.84
CA PHE A 594 -20.70 -3.98 4.74
C PHE A 594 -21.38 -4.61 3.53
N VAL A 595 -20.77 -4.44 2.36
CA VAL A 595 -21.21 -5.11 1.14
C VAL A 595 -20.41 -6.39 0.95
N SER A 596 -21.10 -7.52 0.83
CA SER A 596 -20.53 -8.75 0.30
C SER A 596 -20.60 -8.68 -1.23
N VAL A 597 -19.43 -8.60 -1.88
CA VAL A 597 -19.30 -8.48 -3.34
C VAL A 597 -19.24 -9.86 -3.97
N THR A 598 -20.28 -10.16 -4.74
CA THR A 598 -20.43 -11.35 -5.60
C THR A 598 -21.22 -10.95 -6.86
N SER A 599 -21.58 -11.92 -7.71
CA SER A 599 -22.52 -11.70 -8.82
C SER A 599 -23.90 -11.19 -8.35
N LYS A 600 -24.23 -11.38 -7.06
CA LYS A 600 -25.45 -10.88 -6.42
C LYS A 600 -25.07 -10.18 -5.12
N PRO A 601 -24.60 -8.92 -5.19
CA PRO A 601 -24.09 -8.21 -4.03
C PRO A 601 -25.18 -8.05 -2.97
N ARG A 602 -24.81 -8.19 -1.70
CA ARG A 602 -25.73 -8.06 -0.57
C ARG A 602 -25.20 -7.14 0.49
N LEU A 603 -26.09 -6.34 1.07
CA LEU A 603 -25.86 -5.63 2.31
C LEU A 603 -25.90 -6.63 3.46
N VAL A 604 -24.83 -6.70 4.24
CA VAL A 604 -24.72 -7.53 5.44
C VAL A 604 -24.53 -6.59 6.63
N GLU A 605 -25.29 -6.83 7.70
CA GLU A 605 -25.11 -6.08 8.94
C GLU A 605 -23.93 -6.62 9.74
N ASN A 606 -23.23 -5.73 10.43
CA ASN A 606 -22.21 -6.07 11.44
C ASN A 606 -21.06 -6.91 10.92
N PHE A 607 -20.10 -6.25 10.26
CA PHE A 607 -18.84 -6.87 9.85
C PHE A 607 -18.13 -7.57 11.01
N ARG A 608 -18.07 -8.91 10.94
CA ARG A 608 -17.37 -9.82 11.86
C ARG A 608 -17.50 -9.38 13.33
N TYR A 609 -18.73 -9.16 13.78
CA TYR A 609 -19.05 -8.38 14.99
C TYR A 609 -18.25 -8.78 16.23
N CYS A 610 -18.24 -10.08 16.56
CA CYS A 610 -17.59 -10.59 17.76
C CYS A 610 -16.09 -10.73 17.57
N GLU A 611 -15.63 -11.11 16.39
CA GLU A 611 -14.22 -11.20 16.04
C GLU A 611 -13.55 -9.83 16.13
N MET A 612 -14.16 -8.79 15.54
CA MET A 612 -13.67 -7.42 15.65
C MET A 612 -13.71 -6.96 17.10
N GLY A 613 -14.77 -7.32 17.85
CA GLY A 613 -14.81 -7.11 19.31
C GLY A 613 -13.59 -7.67 20.03
N LEU A 614 -13.28 -8.94 19.76
CA LEU A 614 -12.17 -9.67 20.38
C LEU A 614 -10.79 -9.12 19.99
N TRP A 615 -10.55 -8.89 18.70
CA TRP A 615 -9.27 -8.42 18.19
C TRP A 615 -8.98 -6.95 18.55
N THR A 616 -10.00 -6.09 18.54
CA THR A 616 -9.84 -4.66 18.88
C THR A 616 -9.98 -4.35 20.38
N GLY A 617 -10.40 -5.34 21.18
CA GLY A 617 -10.67 -5.15 22.61
C GLY A 617 -11.95 -4.36 22.91
N SER A 618 -12.88 -4.26 21.96
CA SER A 618 -14.14 -3.53 22.15
C SER A 618 -15.08 -4.28 23.13
N VAL A 619 -15.03 -3.90 24.41
CA VAL A 619 -15.83 -4.49 25.51
C VAL A 619 -17.32 -4.52 25.22
N GLU A 620 -17.88 -3.45 24.68
CA GLU A 620 -19.32 -3.36 24.36
C GLU A 620 -19.76 -4.48 23.40
N ARG A 621 -18.95 -4.75 22.37
CA ARG A 621 -19.17 -5.85 21.43
C ARG A 621 -19.07 -7.20 22.11
N ILE A 622 -18.00 -7.44 22.87
CA ILE A 622 -17.75 -8.75 23.51
C ILE A 622 -18.82 -9.06 24.57
N GLN A 623 -19.27 -8.06 25.34
CA GLN A 623 -20.30 -8.24 26.38
C GLN A 623 -21.73 -8.37 25.81
N SER A 624 -21.94 -8.04 24.54
CA SER A 624 -23.25 -8.16 23.87
C SER A 624 -23.80 -9.60 23.94
N SER A 625 -25.13 -9.74 24.00
CA SER A 625 -25.80 -11.05 23.95
C SER A 625 -25.38 -11.90 22.75
N THR A 626 -25.14 -11.26 21.60
CA THR A 626 -24.65 -11.89 20.36
C THR A 626 -23.32 -12.62 20.56
N CYS A 627 -22.42 -12.08 21.36
CA CYS A 627 -21.09 -12.63 21.61
C CYS A 627 -21.04 -13.57 22.83
N GLY A 628 -22.19 -14.18 23.19
CA GLY A 628 -22.38 -15.10 24.32
C GLY A 628 -21.28 -16.16 24.48
N LEU A 629 -20.79 -16.71 23.37
CA LEU A 629 -19.71 -17.70 23.35
C LEU A 629 -18.40 -17.17 23.97
N PHE A 630 -18.13 -15.87 23.83
CA PHE A 630 -16.93 -15.20 24.34
C PHE A 630 -17.10 -14.65 25.76
N LYS A 631 -18.34 -14.48 26.25
CA LYS A 631 -18.67 -13.77 27.51
C LYS A 631 -17.93 -14.22 28.78
N ALA A 632 -17.57 -15.49 28.89
CA ALA A 632 -16.88 -16.01 30.09
C ALA A 632 -15.48 -15.39 30.33
N SER A 633 -14.95 -14.60 29.39
CA SER A 633 -13.58 -14.08 29.39
C SER A 633 -13.43 -12.60 29.81
N VAL A 634 -14.52 -11.81 29.85
CA VAL A 634 -14.45 -10.36 30.14
C VAL A 634 -14.48 -10.03 31.64
N GLU A 635 -15.02 -10.91 32.49
CA GLU A 635 -15.06 -10.70 33.95
C GLU A 635 -13.66 -10.55 34.60
N ARG A 636 -12.59 -11.00 33.94
CA ARG A 636 -11.19 -10.74 34.37
C ARG A 636 -10.69 -9.36 33.95
N VAL A 637 -11.12 -8.85 32.80
CA VAL A 637 -10.69 -7.58 32.23
C VAL A 637 -11.18 -6.39 33.08
N GLU A 638 -12.42 -6.46 33.59
CA GLU A 638 -12.94 -5.44 34.52
C GLU A 638 -12.22 -5.44 35.89
N LYS A 639 -11.79 -6.61 36.38
CA LYS A 639 -11.07 -6.73 37.67
C LYS A 639 -9.65 -6.16 37.64
N VAL A 640 -9.02 -6.05 36.47
CA VAL A 640 -7.67 -5.46 36.32
C VAL A 640 -7.75 -3.94 36.20
N GLY A 641 -8.74 -3.41 35.46
CA GLY A 641 -8.99 -1.97 35.40
C GLY A 641 -9.33 -1.35 36.76
N GLN A 642 -10.09 -2.05 37.61
CA GLN A 642 -10.39 -1.58 38.97
C GLN A 642 -9.19 -1.68 39.94
N LYS A 643 -8.27 -2.64 39.75
CA LYS A 643 -7.05 -2.76 40.56
C LYS A 643 -6.04 -1.64 40.27
N ALA A 644 -5.97 -1.17 39.04
CA ALA A 644 -5.16 -0.02 38.66
C ALA A 644 -5.68 1.28 39.30
N LEU A 645 -7.00 1.52 39.28
CA LEU A 645 -7.60 2.67 39.99
C LEU A 645 -7.41 2.60 41.52
N GLY A 646 -7.52 1.41 42.10
CA GLY A 646 -7.28 1.20 43.53
C GLY A 646 -5.83 1.42 43.96
N ALA A 647 -4.86 1.06 43.11
CA ALA A 647 -3.43 1.30 43.36
C ALA A 647 -3.06 2.78 43.23
N VAL A 648 -3.64 3.50 42.25
CA VAL A 648 -3.40 4.95 42.06
C VAL A 648 -4.01 5.77 43.20
N MET A 649 -5.17 5.39 43.75
CA MET A 649 -5.73 6.05 44.94
C MET A 649 -4.93 5.76 46.22
N LYS A 650 -4.34 4.57 46.34
CA LYS A 650 -3.50 4.20 47.49
C LYS A 650 -2.13 4.88 47.45
N ILE A 651 -1.54 5.00 46.26
CA ILE A 651 -0.31 5.77 46.02
C ILE A 651 -0.59 7.28 46.19
N GLY A 652 -1.75 7.80 45.79
CA GLY A 652 -2.11 9.20 46.02
C GLY A 652 -2.22 9.61 47.50
N GLN A 653 -2.65 8.71 48.39
CA GLN A 653 -2.72 8.95 49.84
C GLN A 653 -1.42 8.64 50.58
N GLU A 654 -0.56 7.77 50.06
CA GLU A 654 0.76 7.47 50.64
C GLU A 654 1.89 8.38 50.10
N THR A 655 1.67 9.11 48.99
CA THR A 655 2.70 9.95 48.33
C THR A 655 2.54 11.46 48.58
N PHE A 656 1.42 11.94 49.14
CA PHE A 656 1.23 13.37 49.48
C PHE A 656 1.01 13.60 50.98
N GLY A 657 1.98 13.15 51.80
CA GLY A 657 2.26 13.75 53.10
C GLY A 657 3.12 15.00 52.89
N VAL A 658 2.48 16.16 52.74
CA VAL A 658 3.16 17.45 52.53
C VAL A 658 3.97 17.83 53.77
N GLY A 659 5.30 17.95 53.59
CA GLY A 659 6.21 18.42 54.62
C GLY A 659 7.62 18.77 54.10
N SER A 660 7.74 19.92 53.43
CA SER A 660 8.89 20.84 53.43
C SER A 660 10.35 20.32 53.28
N LYS A 661 11.01 20.82 52.22
CA LYS A 661 12.43 21.29 52.08
C LYS A 661 13.55 20.33 51.59
N VAL A 662 14.30 20.83 50.57
CA VAL A 662 15.75 20.68 50.26
C VAL A 662 16.15 19.33 49.59
N ALA A 663 17.04 19.17 48.60
CA ALA A 663 17.84 19.98 47.66
C ALA A 663 18.46 19.06 46.58
N GLU A 664 19.23 19.66 45.67
CA GLU A 664 20.06 19.17 44.54
C GLU A 664 20.94 17.90 44.78
N ASP A 665 21.14 17.06 43.74
CA ASP A 665 22.45 16.82 43.06
C ASP A 665 22.51 15.56 42.13
N VAL A 666 23.06 15.80 40.92
CA VAL A 666 23.95 15.01 40.01
C VAL A 666 24.08 13.47 40.13
N VAL A 667 23.90 12.71 39.01
CA VAL A 667 24.71 11.50 38.65
C VAL A 667 24.83 11.30 37.11
N ARG A 668 26.04 10.92 36.66
CA ARG A 668 26.53 10.73 35.27
C ARG A 668 26.36 9.29 34.71
N PRO A 669 26.43 9.09 33.37
CA PRO A 669 26.23 7.80 32.69
C PRO A 669 27.55 7.08 32.37
N GLU A 670 28.09 6.27 33.28
CA GLU A 670 29.23 5.37 32.99
C GLU A 670 29.06 3.93 33.53
N LYS A 671 27.86 3.57 34.00
CA LYS A 671 27.62 2.27 34.65
C LYS A 671 26.68 1.30 33.91
N ILE A 672 26.38 1.56 32.64
CA ILE A 672 25.48 0.72 31.82
C ILE A 672 26.27 -0.15 30.83
N ALA A 673 27.56 0.14 30.61
CA ALA A 673 28.37 -0.57 29.62
C ALA A 673 28.97 -1.90 30.11
N SER A 674 29.11 -2.15 31.44
CA SER A 674 29.72 -3.41 31.92
C SER A 674 28.77 -4.59 32.03
N ASP A 675 27.46 -4.33 32.17
CA ASP A 675 26.49 -5.39 32.50
C ASP A 675 25.93 -6.11 31.26
N VAL A 676 26.12 -5.51 30.08
CA VAL A 676 25.71 -6.08 28.78
C VAL A 676 26.73 -7.10 28.27
N GLU A 677 28.03 -6.91 28.56
CA GLU A 677 29.10 -7.79 28.08
C GLU A 677 29.12 -9.16 28.78
N ASP A 678 28.72 -9.21 30.06
CA ASP A 678 28.68 -10.43 30.88
C ASP A 678 27.48 -11.34 30.57
N THR A 679 26.44 -10.79 29.93
CA THR A 679 25.23 -11.55 29.55
C THR A 679 25.44 -12.28 28.22
N VAL A 680 26.19 -11.68 27.29
CA VAL A 680 26.46 -12.26 25.96
C VAL A 680 27.42 -13.47 26.03
N ARG A 681 28.33 -13.52 27.01
CA ARG A 681 29.23 -14.69 27.20
C ARG A 681 28.53 -15.94 27.74
N LYS A 682 27.32 -15.83 28.30
CA LYS A 682 26.63 -16.97 28.94
C LYS A 682 25.76 -17.81 27.99
N ILE A 683 25.58 -17.39 26.74
CA ILE A 683 24.56 -17.97 25.83
C ILE A 683 25.15 -18.92 24.75
N VAL A 684 26.48 -19.00 24.57
CA VAL A 684 27.08 -19.88 23.55
C VAL A 684 27.83 -21.06 24.19
N LYS A 685 27.30 -22.28 24.04
CA LYS A 685 28.04 -23.54 24.28
C LYS A 685 28.16 -24.36 22.98
N PRO A 686 29.34 -24.91 22.63
CA PRO A 686 29.51 -25.87 21.53
C PRO A 686 29.23 -27.33 21.98
N PRO A 687 29.03 -28.29 21.03
CA PRO A 687 28.57 -29.64 21.33
C PRO A 687 29.64 -30.55 21.96
N ALA A 688 29.20 -31.47 22.81
CA ALA A 688 30.02 -32.41 23.58
C ALA A 688 30.43 -33.65 22.77
N VAL A 689 31.71 -34.01 22.85
CA VAL A 689 32.29 -35.29 22.39
C VAL A 689 32.29 -36.28 23.55
N ILE A 690 31.72 -37.47 23.34
CA ILE A 690 31.76 -38.59 24.29
C ILE A 690 33.03 -39.40 24.05
N GLY A 691 33.91 -39.46 25.05
CA GLY A 691 35.07 -40.36 25.09
C GLY A 691 35.05 -41.20 26.36
N GLY A 692 35.02 -42.52 26.21
CA GLY A 692 35.15 -43.50 27.30
C GLY A 692 36.08 -44.63 26.87
N ALA A 693 37.16 -44.82 27.61
CA ALA A 693 38.27 -45.74 27.33
C ALA A 693 38.02 -47.17 27.87
N ILE A 694 38.39 -48.22 27.12
CA ILE A 694 38.76 -49.54 27.68
C ILE A 694 39.93 -50.16 26.87
N ARG A 695 40.76 -50.88 27.64
CA ARG A 695 42.08 -51.53 27.49
C ARG A 695 42.42 -52.33 26.22
N GLY A 696 43.73 -52.45 26.02
CA GLY A 696 44.42 -53.05 24.87
C GLY A 696 44.37 -54.58 24.73
N LEU A 697 44.82 -55.03 23.54
CA LEU A 697 45.57 -56.25 23.23
C LEU A 697 46.14 -56.12 21.79
N ILE A 698 47.41 -56.48 21.64
CA ILE A 698 48.27 -56.61 20.44
C ILE A 698 47.93 -57.94 19.70
N PRO A 699 48.36 -58.32 18.44
CA PRO A 699 49.18 -57.66 17.38
C PRO A 699 48.57 -57.71 15.94
N GLY A 700 49.26 -57.07 14.98
CA GLY A 700 49.53 -57.72 13.67
C GLY A 700 49.48 -56.85 12.41
N SER A 701 50.67 -56.62 11.81
CA SER A 701 51.01 -56.50 10.36
C SER A 701 50.19 -55.54 9.47
N GLY A 702 50.77 -54.66 8.63
CA GLY A 702 52.15 -54.44 8.23
C GLY A 702 52.19 -53.57 6.95
N ILE A 703 53.39 -53.03 6.66
CA ILE A 703 53.93 -52.64 5.33
C ILE A 703 53.36 -51.32 4.76
N SER A 704 54.10 -50.20 4.88
CA SER A 704 55.08 -49.62 3.92
C SER A 704 54.38 -49.05 2.66
N GLU A 705 54.63 -47.85 2.15
CA GLU A 705 55.84 -47.03 2.06
C GLU A 705 55.46 -45.58 1.65
N SER A 706 56.21 -44.60 2.16
CA SER A 706 56.45 -43.27 1.56
C SER A 706 57.81 -43.32 0.80
N PRO A 707 58.48 -42.24 0.27
CA PRO A 707 58.18 -40.79 0.19
C PRO A 707 58.73 -40.07 -1.09
N SER A 708 58.82 -38.72 -1.01
CA SER A 708 59.80 -37.79 -1.63
C SER A 708 59.57 -37.34 -3.10
N SER A 709 59.60 -36.06 -3.52
CA SER A 709 60.30 -34.79 -3.19
C SER A 709 61.69 -34.60 -3.83
N GLN A 710 61.89 -33.41 -4.43
CA GLN A 710 63.11 -32.74 -4.99
C GLN A 710 63.22 -32.75 -6.53
N SER A 711 63.12 -31.61 -7.25
CA SER A 711 63.96 -30.40 -7.36
C SER A 711 65.08 -30.54 -8.41
N GLU A 712 65.03 -29.76 -9.51
CA GLU A 712 66.17 -28.97 -10.00
C GLU A 712 65.80 -27.95 -11.11
N ARG A 713 66.55 -26.83 -11.14
CA ARG A 713 66.49 -25.67 -12.04
C ARG A 713 67.19 -25.96 -13.39
N VAL A 714 66.93 -25.13 -14.42
CA VAL A 714 67.95 -24.41 -15.24
C VAL A 714 67.27 -23.34 -16.13
N GLN A 715 68.00 -22.25 -16.40
CA GLN A 715 67.59 -20.95 -16.98
C GLN A 715 67.73 -20.84 -18.52
N HIS A 716 67.12 -19.76 -19.05
CA HIS A 716 67.61 -18.78 -20.06
C HIS A 716 67.02 -18.71 -21.50
N ARG A 717 66.21 -17.64 -21.66
CA ARG A 717 66.16 -16.55 -22.66
C ARG A 717 65.70 -16.74 -24.13
N PRO A 718 65.10 -15.68 -24.74
CA PRO A 718 64.43 -15.68 -26.05
C PRO A 718 65.23 -14.96 -27.17
N LEU A 719 64.81 -15.12 -28.42
CA LEU A 719 65.28 -14.35 -29.60
C LEU A 719 64.11 -13.94 -30.52
N LEU A 720 64.11 -12.66 -30.91
CA LEU A 720 63.43 -12.05 -32.07
C LEU A 720 64.18 -12.37 -33.38
N PRO A 721 63.61 -12.08 -34.57
CA PRO A 721 64.12 -10.91 -35.32
C PRO A 721 63.13 -10.10 -36.22
N SER A 722 63.38 -8.78 -36.28
CA SER A 722 63.35 -7.76 -37.37
C SER A 722 62.51 -7.84 -38.69
N GLN A 723 61.60 -6.85 -38.89
CA GLN A 723 61.52 -5.70 -39.88
C GLN A 723 62.10 -5.81 -41.35
N PRO A 724 61.85 -4.85 -42.31
CA PRO A 724 60.63 -4.16 -42.83
C PRO A 724 60.63 -3.88 -44.38
N ASN A 725 59.58 -3.24 -44.97
CA ASN A 725 59.68 -2.08 -45.92
C ASN A 725 58.36 -1.55 -46.57
N ILE A 726 58.20 -0.20 -46.53
CA ILE A 726 57.71 0.79 -47.55
C ILE A 726 56.24 0.73 -48.04
N GLY A 727 55.43 1.80 -48.19
CA GLY A 727 55.58 3.26 -48.02
C GLY A 727 54.32 4.08 -48.44
N SER A 728 54.23 5.32 -47.92
CA SER A 728 53.66 6.58 -48.47
C SER A 728 52.23 6.68 -49.04
N LEU A 729 51.36 7.52 -48.42
CA LEU A 729 50.95 8.88 -48.89
C LEU A 729 49.66 9.40 -48.18
N ILE A 730 49.72 10.66 -47.76
CA ILE A 730 48.71 11.57 -47.18
C ILE A 730 48.30 12.54 -48.33
N PRO A 731 47.05 13.07 -48.48
CA PRO A 731 46.63 14.24 -47.69
C PRO A 731 45.14 14.49 -47.35
N ARG A 732 45.02 15.34 -46.32
CA ARG A 732 43.84 16.04 -45.77
C ARG A 732 43.13 16.96 -46.76
N ARG A 733 41.80 17.09 -46.62
CA ARG A 733 40.92 18.30 -46.67
C ARG A 733 39.66 17.92 -45.86
N GLY A 734 38.95 18.72 -45.05
CA GLY A 734 38.82 20.17 -44.90
C GLY A 734 37.34 20.56 -45.10
N PHE A 735 36.63 20.90 -44.00
CA PHE A 735 35.40 21.74 -43.85
C PHE A 735 34.12 21.48 -44.70
N ILE A 736 32.93 21.54 -44.07
CA ILE A 736 31.90 22.62 -44.12
C ILE A 736 30.54 22.14 -43.56
N ILE A 737 29.88 23.08 -42.89
CA ILE A 737 28.53 23.16 -42.29
C ILE A 737 27.40 22.85 -43.28
N GLY A 738 26.30 22.27 -42.78
CA GLY A 738 24.98 22.21 -43.40
C GLY A 738 23.92 21.88 -42.37
#